data_AF-A0A519L4Z7-F1
#
_entry.id   AF-A0A519L4Z7-F1
#
_cell.length_a   1.000
_cell.length_b   1.000
_cell.length_c   1.000
_cell.angle_alpha   90.00
_cell.angle_beta   90.00
_cell.angle_gamma   90.00
#
_symmetry.space_group_name_H-M   'P 1'
#
loop_
_entity.id
_entity.type
_entity.pdbx_description
1 polymer ?
#
loop_
_entity_poly.entity_id
_entity_poly.type
_entity_poly.pdbx_seq_one_letter_code
_entity_poly.pdbx_strand_id
1 'polypeptide(L)'
;MSITPHAFGVGLFTAFSTFDIPVGVDLVRTSGYAVAGRGDALYAAVASGPAAPWRVQDANGRWFELSDDLITPQMFGAVADGVANDTQPLKDAITFAGGRQVNLPGGKYVVYDQIAVLSTTSVGAFGPGLNLVGDGMVETIIDNRCSNESLFYLNSTVHAPFTAQMGVRVARLTVTRLTSGVNSSAFELVNAYQVQFDQVVIEKQQGSGILLKNGDYVDDGWNSVAFSNLWIDGCVHWGIDATGGYARNEGSFSKFHNVFIQSCGSNEYFTLSNISNATQGEVSVLLAQLPRTFPQKAGHPFREGDRIMLWGVQGMSQINDVIYKVGPDPTATTFKLYSNVLPSSPVGTSATLGSNPLATVALSRVVTVTAPAHGAARGDFVQISGVTNPIGGVAIGGSYEIISVLNANSYTIYSNVAATSTATGGGSAVKAAYALAAPIDTTAFGTFVSGMVTGSLPTNPFSTASGQAGVTVSHTGHSGVVNGVASFSGATAVGGLTLNGSYPIIQVINANSYVIEAPTTASSTASGGGAAVSVAYSAGPTRQAEVSYFEPRTGGLRWKGQLLHLLSCGFTLNQNVAQFIPGDAGLATGVLCEQVTWENSYRRHVFCTGIDSFTAIANQFHGAEAYPTWTGVEFNGWRHLIRGVSWDGTAVRSARNRSTQWKLTGANALPATCRVRRTVWQDFDYVGQRRFDGWQFDQVEDDGLLRHVVSNPGEFISFGPSTTDGGGNKTPLRMRGPNGAQVNGQWPEAASTTGEWIEWQLGPQGLVRRNSTDGLPLTSGNELAKNAIYNVYLYDADGAPFIALANTADAGSDFSIDPLTGYAIRTSDPSMRWVGRVKTDDVIGQAAKFLTTADTNYIAPSRIAGSQLGSSDWFWEEAGKRKLWFKSGALPTSQDGGSYAIAGSFEASATYDPPLLAAGASATTTLSAACALGDYVVAASFSADQAGVVVQGYVSAANQITAVLTNSTSGTINLAEGTLRALYQRR
;
A
#
# COMPACT_ATOMS: atom_id res chain seq x y z
N MET A 1 14.27 53.13 37.62
CA MET A 1 12.91 53.55 38.03
C MET A 1 12.33 54.32 36.85
N SER A 2 11.66 53.63 35.93
CA SER A 2 11.03 54.31 34.79
C SER A 2 9.71 54.90 35.27
N ILE A 3 9.49 56.19 35.04
CA ILE A 3 8.22 56.84 35.38
C ILE A 3 7.27 56.56 34.21
N THR A 4 6.64 55.38 34.22
CA THR A 4 5.48 55.13 33.37
C THR A 4 4.47 56.23 33.67
N PRO A 5 3.99 57.03 32.69
CA PRO A 5 3.01 58.05 32.97
C PRO A 5 1.78 57.38 33.57
N HIS A 6 1.35 57.84 34.75
CA HIS A 6 0.18 57.32 35.41
C HIS A 6 -1.06 57.64 34.57
N ALA A 7 -1.48 56.68 33.73
CA ALA A 7 -2.68 56.78 32.93
C ALA A 7 -3.88 57.08 33.85
N PHE A 8 -4.74 58.01 33.44
CA PHE A 8 -5.87 58.43 34.25
C PHE A 8 -6.86 57.26 34.39
N GLY A 9 -7.23 56.93 35.63
CA GLY A 9 -8.13 55.82 35.91
C GLY A 9 -9.55 56.16 35.53
N VAL A 10 -10.08 55.48 34.50
CA VAL A 10 -11.51 55.40 34.22
C VAL A 10 -12.03 54.04 34.71
N GLY A 11 -13.33 53.92 34.93
CA GLY A 11 -13.93 52.70 35.48
C GLY A 11 -13.97 51.54 34.49
N LEU A 12 -15.16 50.98 34.32
CA LEU A 12 -15.40 49.94 33.32
C LEU A 12 -15.48 50.56 31.92
N PHE A 13 -14.99 49.87 30.88
CA PHE A 13 -15.17 50.29 29.49
C PHE A 13 -16.64 50.49 29.13
N THR A 14 -17.54 49.62 29.60
CA THR A 14 -18.99 49.76 29.39
C THR A 14 -19.61 50.99 30.07
N ALA A 15 -18.86 51.69 30.93
CA ALA A 15 -19.25 52.94 31.57
C ALA A 15 -18.39 54.14 31.10
N PHE A 16 -17.44 53.95 30.17
CA PHE A 16 -16.44 54.95 29.78
C PHE A 16 -17.08 56.29 29.35
N SER A 17 -18.17 56.24 28.58
CA SER A 17 -18.91 57.43 28.10
C SER A 17 -19.62 58.24 29.19
N THR A 18 -19.60 57.78 30.44
CA THR A 18 -20.10 58.54 31.59
C THR A 18 -19.02 59.36 32.30
N PHE A 19 -17.75 59.18 31.96
CA PHE A 19 -16.62 59.91 32.57
C PHE A 19 -16.31 61.19 31.79
N ASP A 20 -16.19 62.30 32.53
CA ASP A 20 -15.61 63.56 32.05
C ASP A 20 -14.07 63.46 32.16
N ILE A 21 -13.38 63.36 31.02
CA ILE A 21 -11.91 63.19 30.98
C ILE A 21 -11.25 64.53 30.67
N PRO A 22 -10.49 65.13 31.61
CA PRO A 22 -9.93 66.47 31.46
C PRO A 22 -9.11 66.65 30.17
N VAL A 23 -9.26 67.81 29.54
CA VAL A 23 -8.46 68.21 28.38
C VAL A 23 -6.96 68.20 28.75
N GLY A 24 -6.15 67.54 27.92
CA GLY A 24 -4.72 67.29 28.20
C GLY A 24 -4.42 65.94 28.87
N VAL A 25 -5.44 65.18 29.26
CA VAL A 25 -5.30 63.74 29.54
C VAL A 25 -5.49 62.98 28.23
N ASP A 26 -4.42 62.42 27.69
CA ASP A 26 -4.42 61.69 26.41
C ASP A 26 -4.16 60.17 26.57
N LEU A 27 -3.94 59.69 27.80
CA LEU A 27 -3.79 58.27 28.13
C LEU A 27 -4.64 57.94 29.36
N VAL A 28 -5.55 56.97 29.21
CA VAL A 28 -6.45 56.51 30.28
C VAL A 28 -6.43 54.99 30.40
N ARG A 29 -6.66 54.45 31.60
CA ARG A 29 -6.75 53.00 31.82
C ARG A 29 -8.10 52.64 32.42
N THR A 30 -8.79 51.66 31.84
CA THR A 30 -9.99 51.06 32.43
C THR A 30 -9.60 50.08 33.54
N SER A 31 -10.49 49.86 34.52
CA SER A 31 -10.33 48.79 35.51
C SER A 31 -10.82 47.43 35.01
N GLY A 32 -11.45 47.37 33.84
CA GLY A 32 -12.01 46.18 33.21
C GLY A 32 -12.97 46.54 32.07
N TYR A 33 -13.45 45.56 31.32
CA TYR A 33 -14.43 45.80 30.25
C TYR A 33 -15.83 46.04 30.82
N ALA A 34 -16.44 44.99 31.39
CA ALA A 34 -17.74 45.03 32.06
C ALA A 34 -17.66 44.54 33.53
N VAL A 35 -16.52 44.00 33.96
CA VAL A 35 -16.24 43.54 35.32
C VAL A 35 -14.83 43.98 35.70
N ALA A 36 -14.66 44.57 36.87
CA ALA A 36 -13.34 45.04 37.33
C ALA A 36 -12.38 43.85 37.47
N GLY A 37 -11.14 44.02 37.01
CA GLY A 37 -10.11 42.98 36.94
C GLY A 37 -10.26 42.01 35.76
N ARG A 38 -11.18 42.25 34.81
CA ARG A 38 -11.29 41.47 33.56
C ARG A 38 -11.30 42.39 32.35
N GLY A 39 -10.22 42.36 31.57
CA GLY A 39 -10.06 43.23 30.40
C GLY A 39 -9.77 44.68 30.77
N ASP A 40 -8.90 44.89 31.76
CA ASP A 40 -8.33 46.22 31.96
C ASP A 40 -7.43 46.56 30.77
N ALA A 41 -7.49 47.81 30.32
CA ALA A 41 -6.86 48.21 29.08
C ALA A 41 -6.46 49.70 29.10
N LEU A 42 -5.37 50.01 28.42
CA LEU A 42 -4.88 51.35 28.13
C LEU A 42 -5.51 51.87 26.83
N TYR A 43 -6.05 53.08 26.87
CA TYR A 43 -6.63 53.78 25.72
C TYR A 43 -5.93 55.12 25.53
N ALA A 44 -5.66 55.48 24.26
CA ALA A 44 -5.07 56.74 23.86
C ALA A 44 -6.13 57.65 23.20
N ALA A 45 -6.03 58.97 23.41
CA ALA A 45 -6.90 59.93 22.75
C ALA A 45 -6.63 59.98 21.24
N VAL A 46 -7.69 60.00 20.42
CA VAL A 46 -7.62 60.08 18.96
C VAL A 46 -8.49 61.23 18.42
N ALA A 47 -8.14 61.75 17.25
CA ALA A 47 -8.79 62.95 16.70
C ALA A 47 -10.28 62.74 16.36
N SER A 48 -10.61 61.57 15.80
CA SER A 48 -11.98 61.12 15.51
C SER A 48 -11.98 59.64 15.12
N GLY A 49 -13.14 58.99 15.17
CA GLY A 49 -13.34 57.66 14.62
C GLY A 49 -14.80 57.22 14.74
N PRO A 50 -15.25 56.20 13.97
CA PRO A 50 -16.52 55.53 14.26
C PRO A 50 -16.38 54.70 15.55
N ALA A 51 -17.48 54.61 16.31
CA ALA A 51 -17.57 53.74 17.47
C ALA A 51 -17.28 52.28 17.09
N ALA A 52 -16.48 51.60 17.92
CA ALA A 52 -16.12 50.20 17.75
C ALA A 52 -15.93 49.56 19.15
N PRO A 53 -15.88 48.24 19.28
CA PRO A 53 -15.65 47.56 20.58
C PRO A 53 -14.34 47.95 21.29
N TRP A 54 -13.42 48.61 20.58
CA TRP A 54 -12.15 49.17 21.08
C TRP A 54 -12.04 50.70 20.96
N ARG A 55 -13.11 51.40 20.56
CA ARG A 55 -13.18 52.87 20.42
C ARG A 55 -14.44 53.46 21.05
N VAL A 56 -14.27 54.42 21.94
CA VAL A 56 -15.35 55.02 22.72
C VAL A 56 -15.15 56.53 22.88
N GLN A 57 -16.24 57.27 23.06
CA GLN A 57 -16.20 58.68 23.46
C GLN A 57 -16.29 58.82 24.98
N ASP A 58 -15.63 59.83 25.55
CA ASP A 58 -15.90 60.31 26.89
C ASP A 58 -17.21 61.14 26.94
N ALA A 59 -17.60 61.62 28.12
CA ALA A 59 -18.80 62.45 28.29
C ALA A 59 -18.73 63.81 27.56
N ASN A 60 -17.53 64.26 27.17
CA ASN A 60 -17.29 65.48 26.40
C ASN A 60 -17.25 65.26 24.88
N GLY A 61 -17.35 64.00 24.42
CA GLY A 61 -17.26 63.63 23.01
C GLY A 61 -15.83 63.47 22.47
N ARG A 62 -14.79 63.50 23.31
CA ARG A 62 -13.41 63.15 22.92
C ARG A 62 -13.30 61.66 22.67
N TRP A 63 -12.65 61.26 21.58
CA TRP A 63 -12.48 59.85 21.21
C TRP A 63 -11.24 59.25 21.86
N PHE A 64 -11.36 58.00 22.31
CA PHE A 64 -10.27 57.19 22.82
C PHE A 64 -10.27 55.81 22.14
N GLU A 65 -9.09 55.30 21.78
CA GLU A 65 -8.88 54.01 21.12
C GLU A 65 -7.91 53.13 21.92
N LEU A 66 -8.17 51.81 21.95
CA LEU A 66 -7.33 50.82 22.61
C LEU A 66 -5.88 50.91 22.10
N SER A 67 -4.93 50.97 23.03
CA SER A 67 -3.51 51.24 22.75
C SER A 67 -2.55 50.24 23.41
N ASP A 68 -3.05 49.14 23.99
CA ASP A 68 -2.19 48.07 24.52
C ASP A 68 -1.57 47.20 23.42
N ASP A 69 -0.31 46.83 23.63
CA ASP A 69 0.40 45.84 22.80
C ASP A 69 -0.05 44.40 23.11
N LEU A 70 -0.47 44.13 24.35
CA LEU A 70 -0.93 42.81 24.81
C LEU A 70 -2.44 42.63 24.59
N ILE A 71 -2.82 42.31 23.36
CA ILE A 71 -4.22 42.13 22.97
C ILE A 71 -4.78 40.86 23.61
N THR A 72 -5.93 40.95 24.30
CA THR A 72 -6.68 39.80 24.85
C THR A 72 -8.19 39.95 24.58
N PRO A 73 -8.95 38.85 24.35
CA PRO A 73 -10.40 38.91 24.15
C PRO A 73 -11.17 39.56 25.32
N GLN A 74 -10.62 39.51 26.54
CA GLN A 74 -11.20 40.11 27.73
C GLN A 74 -11.34 41.64 27.59
N MET A 75 -10.43 42.31 26.88
CA MET A 75 -10.50 43.76 26.57
C MET A 75 -11.68 44.14 25.67
N PHE A 76 -12.35 43.15 25.07
CA PHE A 76 -13.52 43.27 24.20
C PHE A 76 -14.76 42.60 24.84
N GLY A 77 -14.66 42.19 26.11
CA GLY A 77 -15.77 41.64 26.89
C GLY A 77 -15.85 40.11 26.98
N ALA A 78 -14.82 39.36 26.57
CA ALA A 78 -14.80 37.92 26.81
C ALA A 78 -14.81 37.61 28.32
N VAL A 79 -15.59 36.61 28.71
CA VAL A 79 -15.73 36.16 30.10
C VAL A 79 -14.90 34.90 30.35
N ALA A 80 -14.79 34.02 29.33
CA ALA A 80 -14.01 32.79 29.33
C ALA A 80 -14.35 31.82 30.50
N ASP A 81 -15.61 31.76 30.91
CA ASP A 81 -16.10 30.94 32.04
C ASP A 81 -16.71 29.59 31.62
N GLY A 82 -16.73 29.28 30.32
CA GLY A 82 -17.33 28.08 29.76
C GLY A 82 -18.85 28.11 29.61
N VAL A 83 -19.50 29.24 29.92
CA VAL A 83 -20.94 29.46 29.91
C VAL A 83 -21.34 30.62 29.00
N ALA A 84 -20.68 31.79 29.16
CA ALA A 84 -20.92 32.98 28.36
C ALA A 84 -20.59 32.75 26.88
N ASN A 85 -21.25 33.49 25.98
CA ASN A 85 -20.92 33.47 24.56
C ASN A 85 -19.76 34.45 24.28
N ASP A 86 -18.56 33.91 24.05
CA ASP A 86 -17.34 34.69 23.78
C ASP A 86 -17.10 34.92 22.28
N THR A 87 -18.02 34.51 21.38
CA THR A 87 -17.86 34.63 19.91
C THR A 87 -17.51 36.04 19.46
N GLN A 88 -18.29 37.05 19.87
CA GLN A 88 -18.09 38.42 19.39
C GLN A 88 -16.80 39.04 19.96
N PRO A 89 -16.50 38.96 21.28
CA PRO A 89 -15.21 39.40 21.82
C PRO A 89 -13.99 38.77 21.15
N LEU A 90 -14.03 37.49 20.77
CA LEU A 90 -12.94 36.86 20.00
C LEU A 90 -12.81 37.46 18.58
N LYS A 91 -13.94 37.66 17.88
CA LYS A 91 -13.95 38.30 16.55
C LYS A 91 -13.38 39.71 16.61
N ASP A 92 -13.77 40.49 17.62
CA ASP A 92 -13.32 41.87 17.80
C ASP A 92 -11.82 41.95 18.12
N ALA A 93 -11.32 41.08 19.00
CA ALA A 93 -9.90 41.00 19.33
C ALA A 93 -9.03 40.64 18.13
N ILE A 94 -9.45 39.66 17.33
CA ILE A 94 -8.74 39.23 16.11
C ILE A 94 -8.77 40.33 15.04
N THR A 95 -9.91 41.01 14.89
CA THR A 95 -10.08 42.13 13.95
C THR A 95 -9.18 43.31 14.32
N PHE A 96 -9.16 43.71 15.60
CA PHE A 96 -8.28 44.76 16.11
C PHE A 96 -6.80 44.39 16.00
N ALA A 97 -6.45 43.11 16.21
CA ALA A 97 -5.08 42.64 16.09
C ALA A 97 -4.53 42.77 14.67
N GLY A 98 -5.32 42.49 13.64
CA GLY A 98 -4.92 42.67 12.24
C GLY A 98 -3.68 41.89 11.84
N GLY A 99 -3.47 40.70 12.43
CA GLY A 99 -2.27 39.86 12.25
C GLY A 99 -1.27 39.91 13.41
N ARG A 100 -1.41 40.88 14.34
CA ARG A 100 -0.69 40.86 15.62
C ARG A 100 -1.14 39.67 16.48
N GLN A 101 -0.32 39.31 17.47
CA GLN A 101 -0.64 38.21 18.39
C GLN A 101 -1.84 38.56 19.28
N VAL A 102 -2.90 37.75 19.22
CA VAL A 102 -3.95 37.72 20.23
C VAL A 102 -3.57 36.69 21.29
N ASN A 103 -3.51 37.13 22.54
CA ASN A 103 -3.23 36.29 23.69
C ASN A 103 -4.56 35.86 24.31
N LEU A 104 -4.69 34.58 24.67
CA LEU A 104 -5.89 34.02 25.28
C LEU A 104 -5.53 33.54 26.68
N PRO A 105 -5.72 34.41 27.71
CA PRO A 105 -5.57 34.02 29.10
C PRO A 105 -6.29 32.71 29.43
N GLY A 106 -5.78 31.99 30.42
CA GLY A 106 -6.39 30.76 30.94
C GLY A 106 -7.89 30.92 31.21
N GLY A 107 -8.69 30.01 30.68
CA GLY A 107 -10.14 30.12 30.63
C GLY A 107 -10.76 29.27 29.52
N LYS A 108 -12.08 29.13 29.56
CA LYS A 108 -12.87 28.37 28.59
C LYS A 108 -13.77 29.30 27.79
N TYR A 109 -13.36 29.57 26.55
CA TYR A 109 -14.07 30.43 25.61
C TYR A 109 -15.14 29.64 24.85
N VAL A 110 -16.40 30.05 24.89
CA VAL A 110 -17.46 29.37 24.12
C VAL A 110 -17.76 30.12 22.84
N VAL A 111 -17.73 29.42 21.70
CA VAL A 111 -17.95 30.03 20.38
C VAL A 111 -19.08 29.32 19.63
N TYR A 112 -20.10 30.06 19.20
CA TYR A 112 -21.29 29.54 18.49
C TYR A 112 -21.32 29.79 16.98
N ASP A 113 -20.57 30.79 16.48
CA ASP A 113 -20.52 31.14 15.05
C ASP A 113 -19.08 31.17 14.54
N GLN A 114 -18.88 30.88 13.26
CA GLN A 114 -17.56 30.94 12.60
C GLN A 114 -16.84 32.27 12.84
N ILE A 115 -15.55 32.17 13.16
CA ILE A 115 -14.58 33.26 13.20
C ILE A 115 -13.86 33.26 11.84
N ALA A 116 -14.39 34.06 10.91
CA ALA A 116 -13.78 34.27 9.60
C ALA A 116 -12.64 35.31 9.72
N VAL A 117 -11.42 34.88 9.41
CA VAL A 117 -10.23 35.74 9.35
C VAL A 117 -9.99 36.03 7.87
N LEU A 118 -10.51 37.16 7.42
CA LEU A 118 -10.49 37.56 6.01
C LEU A 118 -9.50 38.72 5.81
N SER A 119 -8.44 38.47 5.04
CA SER A 119 -7.37 39.46 4.83
C SER A 119 -7.36 40.02 3.41
N THR A 120 -7.16 41.33 3.28
CA THR A 120 -6.69 41.96 2.05
C THR A 120 -5.16 41.84 1.92
N THR A 121 -4.63 42.05 0.71
CA THR A 121 -3.19 42.08 0.44
C THR A 121 -2.50 43.21 1.22
N SER A 122 -1.55 42.88 2.08
CA SER A 122 -0.78 43.84 2.89
C SER A 122 0.68 43.94 2.47
N VAL A 123 1.28 42.86 1.99
CA VAL A 123 2.66 42.81 1.47
C VAL A 123 2.71 41.96 0.19
N GLY A 124 2.73 42.62 -0.96
CA GLY A 124 2.65 41.93 -2.26
C GLY A 124 1.33 41.18 -2.39
N ALA A 125 1.40 39.88 -2.68
CA ALA A 125 0.20 39.03 -2.77
C ALA A 125 -0.30 38.51 -1.40
N PHE A 126 0.46 38.69 -0.32
CA PHE A 126 0.11 38.10 0.97
C PHE A 126 -0.65 39.06 1.89
N GLY A 127 -1.68 38.53 2.55
CA GLY A 127 -2.34 39.13 3.72
C GLY A 127 -1.84 38.49 5.03
N PRO A 128 -2.00 39.16 6.19
CA PRO A 128 -1.56 38.60 7.47
C PRO A 128 -2.43 37.40 7.88
N GLY A 129 -1.78 36.33 8.35
CA GLY A 129 -2.45 35.17 8.95
C GLY A 129 -2.91 35.41 10.39
N LEU A 130 -3.74 34.49 10.89
CA LEU A 130 -4.15 34.44 12.30
C LEU A 130 -2.96 34.13 13.22
N ASN A 131 -2.75 34.93 14.27
CA ASN A 131 -1.74 34.68 15.30
C ASN A 131 -2.41 34.59 16.69
N LEU A 132 -2.59 33.37 17.18
CA LEU A 132 -3.45 33.01 18.31
C LEU A 132 -2.65 32.19 19.32
N VAL A 133 -2.42 32.71 20.54
CA VAL A 133 -1.56 32.07 21.55
C VAL A 133 -2.26 31.99 22.90
N GLY A 134 -2.38 30.79 23.46
CA GLY A 134 -2.91 30.57 24.81
C GLY A 134 -1.83 30.48 25.90
N ASP A 135 -2.29 30.45 27.16
CA ASP A 135 -1.45 30.26 28.34
C ASP A 135 -0.97 28.80 28.47
N GLY A 136 -1.68 27.84 27.89
CA GLY A 136 -1.30 26.41 27.90
C GLY A 136 -2.39 25.49 27.37
N MET A 137 -2.01 24.30 26.88
CA MET A 137 -2.94 23.32 26.27
C MET A 137 -4.12 22.96 27.18
N VAL A 138 -3.92 22.88 28.50
CA VAL A 138 -4.98 22.57 29.48
C VAL A 138 -5.60 23.81 30.14
N GLU A 139 -5.01 24.99 29.94
CA GLU A 139 -5.40 26.25 30.57
C GLU A 139 -6.34 27.05 29.65
N THR A 140 -6.00 27.16 28.37
CA THR A 140 -6.76 27.90 27.36
C THR A 140 -7.56 26.92 26.51
N ILE A 141 -8.89 26.94 26.67
CA ILE A 141 -9.81 26.01 26.01
C ILE A 141 -10.81 26.80 25.16
N ILE A 142 -10.95 26.45 23.89
CA ILE A 142 -12.02 26.95 23.00
C ILE A 142 -13.04 25.83 22.79
N ASP A 143 -14.27 26.04 23.25
CA ASP A 143 -15.40 25.12 23.12
C ASP A 143 -16.19 25.47 21.86
N ASN A 144 -15.88 24.76 20.78
CA ASN A 144 -16.54 24.90 19.48
C ASN A 144 -18.00 24.44 19.57
N ARG A 145 -18.94 25.35 19.37
CA ARG A 145 -20.38 25.07 19.25
C ARG A 145 -20.94 25.51 17.89
N CYS A 146 -20.07 25.84 16.94
CA CYS A 146 -20.43 26.21 15.57
C CYS A 146 -21.22 25.10 14.86
N SER A 147 -22.03 25.50 13.87
CA SER A 147 -22.99 24.64 13.19
C SER A 147 -22.82 24.67 11.66
N ASN A 148 -22.41 23.54 11.07
CA ASN A 148 -22.15 23.33 9.65
C ASN A 148 -21.02 24.19 9.02
N GLU A 149 -20.19 24.83 9.85
CA GLU A 149 -19.09 25.69 9.42
C GLU A 149 -17.82 25.36 10.21
N SER A 150 -16.64 25.59 9.63
CA SER A 150 -15.37 25.53 10.36
C SER A 150 -15.26 26.68 11.36
N LEU A 151 -14.82 26.39 12.60
CA LEU A 151 -14.74 27.40 13.68
C LEU A 151 -13.83 28.56 13.30
N PHE A 152 -12.60 28.29 12.87
CA PHE A 152 -11.72 29.28 12.26
C PHE A 152 -11.67 29.05 10.75
N TYR A 153 -12.06 30.07 9.99
CA TYR A 153 -12.00 30.05 8.53
C TYR A 153 -11.05 31.15 8.06
N LEU A 154 -9.95 30.74 7.43
CA LEU A 154 -8.85 31.58 7.01
C LEU A 154 -8.83 31.65 5.47
N ASN A 155 -9.01 32.85 4.92
CA ASN A 155 -9.03 33.07 3.48
C ASN A 155 -8.62 34.52 3.11
N SER A 156 -8.17 34.73 1.88
CA SER A 156 -7.97 36.05 1.29
C SER A 156 -9.30 36.61 0.76
N THR A 157 -9.58 37.90 0.96
CA THR A 157 -10.77 38.55 0.37
C THR A 157 -10.65 38.80 -1.13
N VAL A 158 -9.40 38.83 -1.63
CA VAL A 158 -9.09 38.95 -3.04
C VAL A 158 -8.51 37.61 -3.46
N HIS A 159 -9.11 36.96 -4.45
CA HIS A 159 -8.61 35.73 -5.05
C HIS A 159 -7.99 36.05 -6.42
N ALA A 160 -6.78 36.58 -6.40
CA ALA A 160 -5.95 36.74 -7.58
C ALA A 160 -4.83 35.67 -7.56
N PRO A 161 -4.11 35.44 -8.67
CA PRO A 161 -2.93 34.58 -8.66
C PRO A 161 -1.99 34.94 -7.51
N PHE A 162 -1.56 33.90 -6.77
CA PHE A 162 -0.68 33.99 -5.60
C PHE A 162 -1.24 34.69 -4.35
N THR A 163 -2.51 35.12 -4.30
CA THR A 163 -3.05 35.76 -3.08
C THR A 163 -3.40 34.74 -2.00
N ALA A 164 -2.78 34.93 -0.83
CA ALA A 164 -2.71 33.95 0.25
C ALA A 164 -2.61 34.62 1.62
N GLN A 165 -3.00 33.92 2.69
CA GLN A 165 -2.66 34.33 4.05
C GLN A 165 -1.28 33.78 4.44
N MET A 166 -0.44 34.60 5.05
CA MET A 166 0.91 34.22 5.44
C MET A 166 1.20 34.44 6.93
N GLY A 167 1.89 33.49 7.55
CA GLY A 167 2.35 33.59 8.94
C GLY A 167 1.28 33.20 9.96
N VAL A 168 0.43 32.23 9.62
CA VAL A 168 -0.56 31.68 10.56
C VAL A 168 0.16 30.97 11.70
N ARG A 169 -0.16 31.34 12.94
CA ARG A 169 0.38 30.71 14.15
C ARG A 169 -0.74 30.43 15.14
N VAL A 170 -0.89 29.18 15.54
CA VAL A 170 -1.78 28.75 16.63
C VAL A 170 -0.95 28.02 17.67
N ALA A 171 -0.97 28.46 18.93
CA ALA A 171 -0.13 27.82 19.94
C ALA A 171 -0.77 27.76 21.33
N ARG A 172 -0.35 26.75 22.10
CA ARG A 172 -0.59 26.63 23.55
C ARG A 172 -2.06 26.66 23.98
N LEU A 173 -2.92 25.94 23.26
CA LEU A 173 -4.37 25.92 23.53
C LEU A 173 -5.02 24.60 23.11
N THR A 174 -6.24 24.35 23.61
CA THR A 174 -7.13 23.28 23.14
C THR A 174 -8.31 23.87 22.35
N VAL A 175 -8.63 23.29 21.20
CA VAL A 175 -9.93 23.43 20.55
C VAL A 175 -10.71 22.13 20.72
N THR A 176 -11.84 22.17 21.41
CA THR A 176 -12.66 21.00 21.76
C THR A 176 -14.12 21.23 21.34
N ARG A 177 -14.98 20.24 21.57
CA ARG A 177 -16.43 20.31 21.41
C ARG A 177 -17.09 19.61 22.59
N LEU A 178 -17.53 20.38 23.59
CA LEU A 178 -18.04 19.83 24.86
C LEU A 178 -19.57 19.71 24.90
N THR A 179 -20.28 20.29 23.93
CA THR A 179 -21.76 20.19 23.80
C THR A 179 -22.17 20.00 22.33
N SER A 180 -23.47 19.94 22.05
CA SER A 180 -24.05 19.41 20.80
C SER A 180 -23.97 20.32 19.55
N GLY A 181 -22.84 21.01 19.31
CA GLY A 181 -22.56 21.66 18.02
C GLY A 181 -22.49 20.64 16.87
N VAL A 182 -22.88 21.01 15.65
CA VAL A 182 -23.10 20.07 14.53
C VAL A 182 -22.17 20.33 13.33
N ASN A 183 -21.58 19.28 12.75
CA ASN A 183 -20.78 19.35 11.50
C ASN A 183 -19.70 20.45 11.43
N SER A 184 -19.11 20.85 12.55
CA SER A 184 -18.04 21.86 12.57
C SER A 184 -16.65 21.23 12.62
N SER A 185 -15.75 21.73 11.77
CA SER A 185 -14.30 21.49 11.84
C SER A 185 -13.62 22.56 12.71
N ALA A 186 -12.43 22.30 13.28
CA ALA A 186 -11.77 23.34 14.09
C ALA A 186 -11.12 24.43 13.24
N PHE A 187 -10.35 24.07 12.21
CA PHE A 187 -9.67 25.02 11.34
C PHE A 187 -9.86 24.69 9.86
N GLU A 188 -10.08 25.71 9.04
CA GLU A 188 -10.06 25.63 7.60
C GLU A 188 -9.20 26.74 7.02
N LEU A 189 -8.12 26.34 6.35
CA LEU A 189 -7.09 27.21 5.82
C LEU A 189 -7.10 27.12 4.29
N VAL A 190 -7.55 28.19 3.65
CA VAL A 190 -7.61 28.33 2.19
C VAL A 190 -6.38 29.12 1.75
N ASN A 191 -5.56 28.54 0.87
CA ASN A 191 -4.34 29.16 0.33
C ASN A 191 -3.42 29.75 1.42
N ALA A 192 -3.16 28.99 2.49
CA ALA A 192 -2.35 29.47 3.62
C ALA A 192 -0.87 29.09 3.49
N TYR A 193 0.01 30.08 3.68
CA TYR A 193 1.46 30.00 3.60
C TYR A 193 2.10 30.18 4.98
N GLN A 194 3.21 29.48 5.24
CA GLN A 194 3.97 29.59 6.49
C GLN A 194 3.08 29.39 7.73
N VAL A 195 2.38 28.24 7.76
CA VAL A 195 1.44 27.88 8.82
C VAL A 195 2.17 27.13 9.93
N GLN A 196 1.90 27.47 11.19
CA GLN A 196 2.50 26.84 12.37
C GLN A 196 1.43 26.51 13.41
N PHE A 197 1.38 25.25 13.85
CA PHE A 197 0.71 24.87 15.11
C PHE A 197 1.76 24.29 16.06
N ASP A 198 1.82 24.80 17.29
CA ASP A 198 2.74 24.30 18.33
C ASP A 198 2.07 24.19 19.71
N GLN A 199 2.18 23.02 20.35
CA GLN A 199 1.52 22.73 21.63
C GLN A 199 0.01 22.97 21.55
N VAL A 200 -0.69 22.25 20.68
CA VAL A 200 -2.13 22.40 20.44
C VAL A 200 -2.84 21.05 20.58
N VAL A 201 -4.04 21.04 21.15
CA VAL A 201 -4.98 19.90 21.07
C VAL A 201 -6.17 20.28 20.22
N ILE A 202 -6.60 19.41 19.32
CA ILE A 202 -7.86 19.54 18.57
C ILE A 202 -8.68 18.26 18.77
N GLU A 203 -9.78 18.33 19.51
CA GLU A 203 -10.55 17.13 19.85
C GLU A 203 -12.05 17.21 19.60
N LYS A 204 -12.68 16.06 19.36
CA LYS A 204 -14.14 15.83 19.34
C LYS A 204 -14.93 16.60 18.28
N GLN A 205 -14.24 17.13 17.26
CA GLN A 205 -14.83 17.88 16.16
C GLN A 205 -15.81 17.01 15.36
N GLN A 206 -16.85 17.62 14.81
CA GLN A 206 -17.90 16.90 14.05
C GLN A 206 -17.65 16.92 12.55
N GLY A 207 -16.82 17.84 12.06
CA GLY A 207 -16.12 17.78 10.79
C GLY A 207 -14.72 17.21 11.00
N SER A 208 -13.73 17.81 10.35
CA SER A 208 -12.32 17.46 10.51
C SER A 208 -11.64 18.27 11.63
N GLY A 209 -10.46 17.85 12.08
CA GLY A 209 -9.62 18.69 12.93
C GLY A 209 -9.12 19.91 12.14
N ILE A 210 -8.29 19.67 11.12
CA ILE A 210 -7.75 20.71 10.24
C ILE A 210 -8.11 20.39 8.78
N LEU A 211 -8.57 21.39 8.03
CA LEU A 211 -8.76 21.36 6.58
C LEU A 211 -7.74 22.30 5.92
N LEU A 212 -6.95 21.77 4.99
CA LEU A 212 -6.06 22.56 4.11
C LEU A 212 -6.61 22.47 2.68
N LYS A 213 -6.94 23.63 2.08
CA LYS A 213 -7.67 23.71 0.81
C LYS A 213 -7.06 24.72 -0.16
N ASN A 214 -7.34 24.52 -1.44
CA ASN A 214 -7.23 25.55 -2.47
C ASN A 214 -8.44 26.51 -2.40
N GLY A 215 -8.23 27.75 -2.82
CA GLY A 215 -9.30 28.69 -3.17
C GLY A 215 -9.89 28.41 -4.55
N ASP A 216 -10.81 29.28 -4.98
CA ASP A 216 -11.69 29.07 -6.14
C ASP A 216 -11.00 29.09 -7.53
N TYR A 217 -9.69 29.29 -7.59
CA TYR A 217 -8.92 29.52 -8.82
C TYR A 217 -7.94 28.36 -9.08
N VAL A 218 -7.31 28.34 -10.26
CA VAL A 218 -6.43 27.24 -10.71
C VAL A 218 -5.01 27.31 -10.12
N ASP A 219 -4.74 28.37 -9.37
CA ASP A 219 -3.48 28.77 -8.75
C ASP A 219 -3.21 28.05 -7.40
N ASP A 220 -2.09 28.42 -6.74
CA ASP A 220 -1.53 27.76 -5.55
C ASP A 220 -2.50 27.44 -4.39
N GLY A 221 -2.21 26.36 -3.68
CA GLY A 221 -2.88 25.90 -2.44
C GLY A 221 -2.13 26.29 -1.17
N TRP A 222 -2.11 25.39 -0.17
CA TRP A 222 -1.37 25.61 1.08
C TRP A 222 0.11 25.24 0.95
N ASN A 223 1.01 25.93 1.66
CA ASN A 223 2.45 25.76 1.48
C ASN A 223 3.25 26.08 2.76
N SER A 224 4.34 25.35 3.02
CA SER A 224 5.20 25.54 4.20
C SER A 224 4.39 25.45 5.50
N VAL A 225 3.76 24.28 5.71
CA VAL A 225 2.94 23.98 6.89
C VAL A 225 3.73 23.14 7.89
N ALA A 226 3.84 23.61 9.12
CA ALA A 226 4.51 22.94 10.22
C ALA A 226 3.53 22.65 11.37
N PHE A 227 3.45 21.39 11.75
CA PHE A 227 2.74 20.94 12.94
C PHE A 227 3.76 20.34 13.92
N SER A 228 3.81 20.88 15.13
CA SER A 228 4.73 20.47 16.19
C SER A 228 3.96 20.23 17.49
N ASN A 229 4.24 19.12 18.18
CA ASN A 229 3.63 18.84 19.49
C ASN A 229 2.08 18.97 19.45
N LEU A 230 1.48 18.46 18.38
CA LEU A 230 0.05 18.59 18.06
C LEU A 230 -0.66 17.26 18.34
N TRP A 231 -1.76 17.30 19.09
CA TRP A 231 -2.62 16.14 19.32
C TRP A 231 -3.99 16.38 18.71
N ILE A 232 -4.45 15.45 17.85
CA ILE A 232 -5.81 15.45 17.32
C ILE A 232 -6.53 14.17 17.74
N ASP A 233 -7.73 14.29 18.30
CA ASP A 233 -8.50 13.14 18.83
C ASP A 233 -10.00 13.19 18.45
N GLY A 234 -10.57 12.06 18.04
CA GLY A 234 -12.02 11.88 17.99
C GLY A 234 -12.76 12.81 17.01
N CYS A 235 -12.08 13.31 15.98
CA CYS A 235 -12.70 14.10 14.91
C CYS A 235 -13.47 13.17 13.97
N VAL A 236 -14.77 13.39 13.78
CA VAL A 236 -15.68 12.44 13.08
C VAL A 236 -15.33 12.26 11.59
N HIS A 237 -14.65 13.23 10.98
CA HIS A 237 -14.24 13.20 9.58
C HIS A 237 -12.74 12.91 9.43
N TRP A 238 -11.88 13.87 9.12
CA TRP A 238 -10.42 13.63 9.14
C TRP A 238 -9.80 14.24 10.39
N GLY A 239 -8.72 13.66 10.92
CA GLY A 239 -7.84 14.39 11.83
C GLY A 239 -7.27 15.61 11.10
N ILE A 240 -6.66 15.37 9.93
CA ILE A 240 -6.26 16.40 8.97
C ILE A 240 -6.67 15.97 7.56
N ASP A 241 -7.41 16.82 6.83
CA ASP A 241 -7.65 16.67 5.40
C ASP A 241 -6.87 17.74 4.64
N ALA A 242 -5.84 17.30 3.91
CA ALA A 242 -4.92 18.14 3.16
C ALA A 242 -4.78 17.62 1.72
N THR A 243 -5.91 17.52 1.00
CA THR A 243 -5.91 17.12 -0.41
C THR A 243 -6.17 18.24 -1.39
N GLY A 244 -6.80 19.34 -0.96
CA GLY A 244 -7.27 20.36 -1.90
C GLY A 244 -8.25 19.80 -2.93
N GLY A 245 -8.19 20.33 -4.14
CA GLY A 245 -8.95 19.87 -5.31
C GLY A 245 -8.28 18.74 -6.09
N TYR A 246 -9.06 18.05 -6.91
CA TYR A 246 -8.58 17.03 -7.85
C TYR A 246 -7.56 17.60 -8.85
N ALA A 247 -6.66 16.72 -9.31
CA ALA A 247 -5.55 16.98 -10.23
C ALA A 247 -4.48 17.98 -9.74
N ARG A 248 -4.40 18.25 -8.43
CA ARG A 248 -3.48 19.24 -7.85
C ARG A 248 -2.44 18.65 -6.90
N ASN A 249 -1.38 19.43 -6.66
CA ASN A 249 -0.20 18.99 -5.91
C ASN A 249 0.51 20.15 -5.20
N GLU A 250 -0.21 21.01 -4.48
CA GLU A 250 0.39 22.23 -3.91
C GLU A 250 0.94 22.10 -2.49
N GLY A 251 0.65 21.02 -1.77
CA GLY A 251 1.07 20.79 -0.38
C GLY A 251 2.57 20.63 -0.16
N SER A 252 3.37 21.64 -0.49
CA SER A 252 4.83 21.62 -0.42
C SER A 252 5.35 21.97 0.99
N PHE A 253 6.50 21.40 1.32
CA PHE A 253 7.21 21.59 2.59
C PHE A 253 6.35 21.33 3.84
N SER A 254 5.49 20.31 3.79
CA SER A 254 4.66 19.88 4.92
C SER A 254 5.52 19.13 5.96
N LYS A 255 5.52 19.56 7.23
CA LYS A 255 6.36 19.00 8.30
C LYS A 255 5.54 18.72 9.55
N PHE A 256 5.60 17.49 10.05
CA PHE A 256 4.86 17.01 11.20
C PHE A 256 5.89 16.41 12.17
N HIS A 257 6.14 17.07 13.30
CA HIS A 257 7.10 16.61 14.30
C HIS A 257 6.38 16.41 15.65
N ASN A 258 6.49 15.23 16.27
CA ASN A 258 5.78 14.91 17.51
C ASN A 258 4.24 15.12 17.39
N VAL A 259 3.64 14.66 16.29
CA VAL A 259 2.20 14.80 16.02
C VAL A 259 1.49 13.47 16.29
N PHE A 260 0.38 13.52 17.03
CA PHE A 260 -0.41 12.35 17.38
C PHE A 260 -1.85 12.52 16.88
N ILE A 261 -2.32 11.65 15.98
CA ILE A 261 -3.68 11.70 15.42
C ILE A 261 -4.39 10.40 15.75
N GLN A 262 -5.41 10.47 16.61
CA GLN A 262 -6.11 9.29 17.09
C GLN A 262 -7.63 9.36 17.01
N SER A 263 -8.27 8.19 16.99
CA SER A 263 -9.73 8.02 17.03
C SER A 263 -10.50 8.79 15.95
N CYS A 264 -9.84 9.27 14.89
CA CYS A 264 -10.45 10.12 13.88
C CYS A 264 -11.10 9.29 12.76
N GLY A 265 -12.14 9.85 12.17
CA GLY A 265 -13.01 9.19 11.21
C GLY A 265 -14.21 8.51 11.83
N SER A 266 -15.11 8.06 10.96
CA SER A 266 -16.34 7.38 11.32
C SER A 266 -16.54 6.14 10.45
N ASN A 267 -17.30 5.18 10.98
CA ASN A 267 -17.60 3.95 10.23
C ASN A 267 -18.44 4.29 9.01
N GLU A 268 -17.87 4.09 7.82
CA GLU A 268 -18.56 4.34 6.56
C GLU A 268 -19.61 3.26 6.29
N TYR A 269 -20.87 3.70 6.33
CA TYR A 269 -22.08 3.03 5.83
C TYR A 269 -23.01 4.09 5.21
N PHE A 270 -23.88 3.71 4.28
CA PHE A 270 -25.07 4.52 3.93
C PHE A 270 -26.35 3.69 4.05
N THR A 271 -27.43 4.30 4.51
CA THR A 271 -28.69 3.61 4.89
C THR A 271 -29.76 3.68 3.79
N LEU A 272 -30.80 2.82 3.86
CA LEU A 272 -31.80 2.65 2.80
C LEU A 272 -33.26 2.87 3.28
N SER A 273 -34.06 3.59 2.50
CA SER A 273 -35.52 3.80 2.69
C SER A 273 -36.23 3.99 1.34
N ASN A 274 -37.38 4.67 1.32
CA ASN A 274 -38.09 5.24 0.17
C ASN A 274 -38.05 4.36 -1.09
N ILE A 275 -38.69 3.20 -1.03
CA ILE A 275 -39.17 2.48 -2.20
C ILE A 275 -40.54 3.09 -2.51
N SER A 276 -40.59 4.08 -3.40
CA SER A 276 -41.85 4.58 -3.94
C SER A 276 -42.39 3.60 -4.98
N ASN A 277 -43.66 3.20 -4.84
CA ASN A 277 -44.30 2.28 -5.77
C ASN A 277 -44.33 2.86 -7.19
N ALA A 278 -43.58 2.23 -8.11
CA ALA A 278 -43.70 2.47 -9.54
C ALA A 278 -44.48 1.31 -10.18
N THR A 279 -45.70 1.61 -10.62
CA THR A 279 -46.47 0.70 -11.49
C THR A 279 -45.75 0.52 -12.82
N GLN A 280 -45.45 -0.74 -13.16
CA GLN A 280 -44.80 -1.20 -14.39
C GLN A 280 -43.38 -0.66 -14.68
N GLY A 281 -42.42 -1.59 -14.72
CA GLY A 281 -41.25 -1.49 -15.59
C GLY A 281 -39.97 -0.96 -14.93
N GLU A 282 -40.00 0.22 -14.31
CA GLU A 282 -38.78 0.89 -13.84
C GLU A 282 -38.89 1.38 -12.39
N VAL A 283 -37.97 0.94 -11.54
CA VAL A 283 -37.77 1.47 -10.19
C VAL A 283 -36.62 2.48 -10.24
N SER A 284 -36.95 3.73 -10.56
CA SER A 284 -35.99 4.84 -10.58
C SER A 284 -35.52 5.18 -9.17
N VAL A 285 -34.27 4.86 -8.83
CA VAL A 285 -33.68 5.18 -7.53
C VAL A 285 -33.02 6.55 -7.57
N LEU A 286 -33.69 7.57 -7.01
CA LEU A 286 -33.11 8.89 -6.84
C LEU A 286 -32.12 8.91 -5.66
N LEU A 287 -30.87 9.31 -5.93
CA LEU A 287 -29.83 9.60 -4.93
C LEU A 287 -29.89 11.08 -4.53
N ALA A 288 -29.78 11.39 -3.24
CA ALA A 288 -29.85 12.75 -2.68
C ALA A 288 -29.11 12.85 -1.34
N GLN A 289 -28.81 14.08 -0.90
CA GLN A 289 -28.06 14.38 0.34
C GLN A 289 -28.66 15.61 1.06
N LEU A 290 -28.84 15.53 2.39
CA LEU A 290 -29.19 16.66 3.29
C LEU A 290 -28.56 16.44 4.69
N PRO A 291 -28.34 17.51 5.48
CA PRO A 291 -27.55 17.43 6.71
C PRO A 291 -28.37 17.06 7.97
N ARG A 292 -28.12 15.86 8.51
CA ARG A 292 -28.48 15.37 9.86
C ARG A 292 -29.97 15.10 10.16
N THR A 293 -30.17 14.29 11.21
CA THR A 293 -31.43 13.68 11.68
C THR A 293 -32.05 12.65 10.71
N PHE A 294 -32.64 11.59 11.24
CA PHE A 294 -33.09 10.41 10.48
C PHE A 294 -34.44 10.64 9.78
N PRO A 295 -34.80 9.88 8.70
CA PRO A 295 -34.25 8.58 8.29
C PRO A 295 -33.92 8.42 6.78
N GLN A 296 -32.65 8.07 6.47
CA GLN A 296 -32.20 7.49 5.18
C GLN A 296 -32.40 8.43 3.94
N LYS A 297 -32.00 8.17 2.69
CA LYS A 297 -31.34 7.04 1.96
C LYS A 297 -29.80 7.32 1.89
N ALA A 298 -28.88 6.88 1.01
CA ALA A 298 -28.89 6.02 -0.18
C ALA A 298 -27.48 5.45 -0.51
N GLY A 299 -27.37 4.47 -1.42
CA GLY A 299 -26.14 4.20 -2.19
C GLY A 299 -25.07 3.26 -1.59
N HIS A 300 -25.42 2.10 -1.02
CA HIS A 300 -24.44 1.18 -0.40
C HIS A 300 -24.59 -0.30 -0.83
N PRO A 301 -23.48 -1.04 -1.05
CA PRO A 301 -23.46 -2.52 -1.19
C PRO A 301 -23.50 -3.26 0.16
N PHE A 302 -23.86 -4.56 0.18
CA PHE A 302 -24.09 -5.38 1.38
C PHE A 302 -23.13 -6.59 1.47
N ARG A 303 -22.85 -7.12 2.68
CA ARG A 303 -21.94 -8.28 2.91
C ARG A 303 -22.41 -9.18 4.07
N GLU A 304 -21.91 -10.42 4.18
CA GLU A 304 -22.23 -11.23 5.38
C GLU A 304 -21.60 -10.61 6.64
N GLY A 305 -22.41 -10.54 7.69
CA GLY A 305 -22.17 -9.77 8.90
C GLY A 305 -23.29 -8.75 9.13
N ASP A 306 -23.84 -8.20 8.04
CA ASP A 306 -24.95 -7.25 8.08
C ASP A 306 -26.25 -7.93 8.53
N ARG A 307 -26.84 -7.45 9.64
CA ARG A 307 -28.19 -7.85 10.07
C ARG A 307 -29.22 -6.89 9.49
N ILE A 308 -30.01 -7.36 8.53
CA ILE A 308 -31.13 -6.60 7.96
C ILE A 308 -32.36 -6.81 8.84
N MET A 309 -32.79 -5.77 9.57
CA MET A 309 -34.04 -5.78 10.32
C MET A 309 -35.17 -5.10 9.54
N LEU A 310 -36.12 -5.88 9.05
CA LEU A 310 -37.35 -5.38 8.43
C LEU A 310 -38.44 -5.24 9.51
N TRP A 311 -38.69 -4.02 9.99
CA TRP A 311 -39.76 -3.77 10.96
C TRP A 311 -41.08 -3.45 10.25
N GLY A 312 -42.10 -4.28 10.49
CA GLY A 312 -43.52 -3.92 10.39
C GLY A 312 -43.98 -3.19 9.13
N VAL A 313 -43.88 -3.80 7.94
CA VAL A 313 -44.57 -3.28 6.74
C VAL A 313 -46.06 -3.59 6.85
N GLN A 314 -46.88 -2.55 7.08
CA GLN A 314 -48.33 -2.67 7.18
C GLN A 314 -48.92 -3.24 5.87
N GLY A 315 -49.47 -4.45 5.93
CA GLY A 315 -50.12 -5.12 4.81
C GLY A 315 -49.49 -6.45 4.36
N MET A 316 -48.31 -6.83 4.88
CA MET A 316 -47.70 -8.14 4.58
C MET A 316 -47.97 -9.15 5.71
N SER A 317 -48.67 -10.24 5.40
CA SER A 317 -49.09 -11.26 6.37
C SER A 317 -48.16 -12.48 6.48
N GLN A 318 -47.06 -12.53 5.73
CA GLN A 318 -46.19 -13.72 5.59
C GLN A 318 -44.68 -13.43 5.63
N ILE A 319 -44.21 -12.62 6.58
CA ILE A 319 -42.79 -12.64 6.99
C ILE A 319 -42.73 -12.77 8.51
N ASN A 320 -42.79 -14.02 8.98
CA ASN A 320 -42.65 -14.43 10.38
C ASN A 320 -41.62 -15.57 10.49
N ASP A 321 -40.51 -15.49 9.73
CA ASP A 321 -39.43 -16.47 9.85
C ASP A 321 -38.04 -15.85 9.56
N VAL A 322 -36.99 -16.53 10.01
CA VAL A 322 -35.60 -16.10 9.92
C VAL A 322 -35.08 -16.27 8.49
N ILE A 323 -34.88 -15.16 7.78
CA ILE A 323 -34.26 -15.17 6.45
C ILE A 323 -32.76 -15.49 6.61
N TYR A 324 -32.33 -16.64 6.11
CA TYR A 324 -30.95 -17.09 6.19
C TYR A 324 -30.01 -16.32 5.25
N LYS A 325 -28.91 -15.84 5.85
CA LYS A 325 -27.58 -15.50 5.29
C LYS A 325 -27.48 -14.78 3.93
N VAL A 326 -26.82 -13.62 3.96
CA VAL A 326 -26.12 -13.05 2.80
C VAL A 326 -24.98 -14.00 2.39
N GLY A 327 -24.86 -14.30 1.10
CA GLY A 327 -23.79 -15.13 0.55
C GLY A 327 -22.43 -14.40 0.44
N PRO A 328 -21.32 -15.12 0.19
CA PRO A 328 -19.96 -14.59 0.29
C PRO A 328 -19.48 -13.79 -0.93
N ASP A 329 -20.36 -13.00 -1.57
CA ASP A 329 -19.97 -12.08 -2.66
C ASP A 329 -19.93 -10.62 -2.16
N PRO A 330 -18.73 -10.01 -2.03
CA PRO A 330 -18.57 -8.66 -1.52
C PRO A 330 -18.84 -7.54 -2.55
N THR A 331 -19.30 -7.86 -3.77
CA THR A 331 -19.40 -6.89 -4.89
C THR A 331 -20.83 -6.49 -5.28
N ALA A 332 -21.87 -7.16 -4.76
CA ALA A 332 -23.25 -6.83 -5.10
C ALA A 332 -23.74 -5.51 -4.46
N THR A 333 -23.94 -4.47 -5.30
CA THR A 333 -24.66 -3.23 -4.95
C THR A 333 -26.19 -3.40 -4.88
N THR A 334 -26.69 -4.64 -4.92
CA THR A 334 -28.12 -4.96 -4.87
C THR A 334 -28.40 -6.13 -3.93
N PHE A 335 -29.29 -5.94 -2.95
CA PHE A 335 -29.97 -7.05 -2.29
C PHE A 335 -31.23 -7.38 -3.09
N LYS A 336 -31.27 -8.55 -3.73
CA LYS A 336 -32.46 -9.01 -4.45
C LYS A 336 -33.48 -9.56 -3.46
N LEU A 337 -34.59 -8.86 -3.29
CA LEU A 337 -35.83 -9.49 -2.84
C LEU A 337 -36.30 -10.41 -3.96
N TYR A 338 -35.93 -11.68 -3.87
CA TYR A 338 -36.59 -12.72 -4.64
C TYR A 338 -38.05 -12.80 -4.15
N SER A 339 -38.98 -12.29 -4.95
CA SER A 339 -40.19 -13.10 -5.12
C SER A 339 -39.75 -14.43 -5.71
N ASN A 340 -40.34 -15.54 -5.26
CA ASN A 340 -39.99 -16.88 -5.76
C ASN A 340 -40.42 -17.02 -7.22
N VAL A 341 -39.60 -16.51 -8.13
CA VAL A 341 -39.59 -16.83 -9.56
C VAL A 341 -38.25 -17.49 -9.84
N LEU A 342 -38.16 -18.76 -9.45
CA LEU A 342 -37.23 -19.70 -10.05
C LEU A 342 -37.33 -19.58 -11.59
N PRO A 343 -36.23 -19.74 -12.36
CA PRO A 343 -36.36 -19.89 -13.80
C PRO A 343 -37.29 -21.07 -14.08
N SER A 344 -38.41 -20.81 -14.74
CA SER A 344 -39.52 -21.78 -14.91
C SER A 344 -39.19 -22.96 -15.84
N SER A 345 -37.98 -22.98 -16.40
CA SER A 345 -37.48 -24.02 -17.30
C SER A 345 -36.01 -24.35 -16.96
N PRO A 346 -35.70 -25.58 -16.54
CA PRO A 346 -34.32 -26.07 -16.43
C PRO A 346 -33.63 -26.15 -17.80
N VAL A 347 -32.36 -25.76 -17.88
CA VAL A 347 -31.54 -25.95 -19.08
C VAL A 347 -30.92 -27.35 -19.05
N GLY A 348 -31.76 -28.36 -19.29
CA GLY A 348 -31.38 -29.77 -19.26
C GLY A 348 -32.56 -30.65 -19.68
N THR A 349 -32.28 -31.78 -20.35
CA THR A 349 -33.32 -32.72 -20.78
C THR A 349 -34.01 -33.37 -19.57
N SER A 350 -35.33 -33.14 -19.44
CA SER A 350 -36.14 -33.77 -18.38
C SER A 350 -36.41 -35.24 -18.67
N ALA A 351 -36.16 -36.12 -17.70
CA ALA A 351 -36.49 -37.55 -17.76
C ALA A 351 -37.78 -37.83 -16.97
N THR A 352 -38.59 -38.78 -17.45
CA THR A 352 -39.72 -39.33 -16.67
C THR A 352 -39.22 -40.56 -15.92
N LEU A 353 -39.37 -40.59 -14.60
CA LEU A 353 -38.65 -41.50 -13.71
C LEU A 353 -39.31 -42.89 -13.51
N GLY A 354 -40.42 -43.16 -14.18
CA GLY A 354 -41.17 -44.42 -14.05
C GLY A 354 -42.21 -44.39 -12.92
N SER A 355 -42.64 -45.57 -12.48
CA SER A 355 -43.74 -45.73 -11.51
C SER A 355 -43.25 -45.67 -10.06
N ASN A 356 -43.86 -44.78 -9.27
CA ASN A 356 -43.58 -44.57 -7.85
C ASN A 356 -42.07 -44.43 -7.49
N PRO A 357 -41.32 -43.52 -8.14
CA PRO A 357 -39.87 -43.43 -8.01
C PRO A 357 -39.38 -42.75 -6.73
N LEU A 358 -40.26 -42.31 -5.82
CA LEU A 358 -39.91 -41.63 -4.57
C LEU A 358 -40.13 -42.57 -3.39
N ALA A 359 -39.12 -42.74 -2.54
CA ALA A 359 -39.18 -43.56 -1.33
C ALA A 359 -38.84 -42.74 -0.08
N THR A 360 -39.63 -42.93 0.97
CA THR A 360 -39.52 -42.25 2.27
C THR A 360 -39.38 -43.28 3.39
N VAL A 361 -38.75 -42.91 4.50
CA VAL A 361 -38.61 -43.73 5.72
C VAL A 361 -39.16 -42.96 6.91
N ALA A 362 -39.98 -43.60 7.74
CA ALA A 362 -40.55 -42.99 8.94
C ALA A 362 -39.48 -42.30 9.80
N LEU A 363 -39.80 -41.10 10.31
CA LEU A 363 -38.94 -40.21 11.09
C LEU A 363 -37.69 -39.68 10.35
N SER A 364 -37.49 -40.02 9.07
CA SER A 364 -36.39 -39.48 8.26
C SER A 364 -36.84 -38.31 7.39
N ARG A 365 -35.92 -37.36 7.17
CA ARG A 365 -36.05 -36.29 6.15
C ARG A 365 -35.40 -36.65 4.81
N VAL A 366 -34.75 -37.82 4.73
CA VAL A 366 -34.09 -38.28 3.51
C VAL A 366 -35.14 -39.00 2.64
N VAL A 367 -35.29 -38.54 1.40
CA VAL A 367 -36.09 -39.20 0.37
C VAL A 367 -35.14 -39.79 -0.65
N THR A 368 -35.29 -41.08 -0.95
CA THR A 368 -34.57 -41.72 -2.06
C THR A 368 -35.36 -41.55 -3.35
N VAL A 369 -34.69 -41.13 -4.42
CA VAL A 369 -35.24 -40.98 -5.76
C VAL A 369 -34.61 -42.01 -6.67
N THR A 370 -35.44 -42.88 -7.26
CA THR A 370 -35.04 -43.82 -8.31
C THR A 370 -35.13 -43.11 -9.66
N ALA A 371 -33.99 -42.98 -10.34
CA ALA A 371 -33.87 -42.27 -11.61
C ALA A 371 -32.83 -42.95 -12.51
N PRO A 372 -33.24 -43.82 -13.45
CA PRO A 372 -32.31 -44.56 -14.29
C PRO A 372 -31.39 -43.65 -15.11
N ALA A 373 -30.09 -43.95 -15.11
CA ALA A 373 -29.05 -43.24 -15.86
C ALA A 373 -29.06 -41.70 -15.70
N HIS A 374 -29.30 -41.20 -14.48
CA HIS A 374 -29.57 -39.77 -14.23
C HIS A 374 -28.38 -38.82 -14.52
N GLY A 375 -27.14 -39.32 -14.58
CA GLY A 375 -25.93 -38.54 -14.88
C GLY A 375 -25.49 -37.52 -13.81
N ALA A 376 -26.40 -37.09 -12.94
CA ALA A 376 -26.16 -36.09 -11.89
C ALA A 376 -25.16 -36.53 -10.80
N ALA A 377 -24.44 -35.56 -10.25
CA ALA A 377 -23.50 -35.67 -9.14
C ALA A 377 -24.14 -35.25 -7.79
N ARG A 378 -23.40 -35.47 -6.69
CA ARG A 378 -23.77 -34.93 -5.38
C ARG A 378 -23.58 -33.40 -5.37
N GLY A 379 -24.58 -32.66 -4.93
CA GLY A 379 -24.63 -31.19 -4.96
C GLY A 379 -25.34 -30.61 -6.19
N ASP A 380 -25.68 -31.43 -7.19
CA ASP A 380 -26.54 -31.01 -8.31
C ASP A 380 -27.95 -30.68 -7.82
N PHE A 381 -28.65 -29.81 -8.55
CA PHE A 381 -30.07 -29.52 -8.30
C PHE A 381 -30.98 -30.26 -9.28
N VAL A 382 -32.05 -30.84 -8.74
CA VAL A 382 -33.11 -31.48 -9.52
C VAL A 382 -34.45 -30.79 -9.27
N GLN A 383 -35.11 -30.41 -10.36
CA GLN A 383 -36.51 -29.98 -10.34
C GLN A 383 -37.41 -31.22 -10.49
N ILE A 384 -38.18 -31.51 -9.45
CA ILE A 384 -39.09 -32.67 -9.40
C ILE A 384 -40.53 -32.18 -9.59
N SER A 385 -41.23 -32.74 -10.57
CA SER A 385 -42.61 -32.38 -10.92
C SER A 385 -43.44 -33.61 -11.29
N GLY A 386 -44.76 -33.47 -11.43
CA GLY A 386 -45.66 -34.59 -11.76
C GLY A 386 -45.87 -35.60 -10.63
N VAL A 387 -45.53 -35.23 -9.40
CA VAL A 387 -45.60 -36.10 -8.21
C VAL A 387 -47.03 -36.19 -7.67
N THR A 388 -47.55 -37.41 -7.58
CA THR A 388 -48.75 -37.72 -6.81
C THR A 388 -48.41 -37.74 -5.33
N ASN A 389 -48.82 -36.69 -4.62
CA ASN A 389 -48.50 -36.42 -3.22
C ASN A 389 -49.67 -36.75 -2.27
N PRO A 390 -49.42 -36.94 -0.96
CA PRO A 390 -48.10 -37.01 -0.30
C PRO A 390 -47.50 -38.43 -0.31
N ILE A 391 -46.18 -38.56 -0.14
CA ILE A 391 -45.47 -39.84 0.03
C ILE A 391 -44.98 -39.90 1.47
N GLY A 392 -45.40 -40.91 2.24
CA GLY A 392 -45.01 -41.07 3.64
C GLY A 392 -45.39 -39.87 4.54
N GLY A 393 -46.42 -39.11 4.18
CA GLY A 393 -46.79 -37.85 4.84
C GLY A 393 -46.03 -36.60 4.38
N VAL A 394 -45.08 -36.73 3.46
CA VAL A 394 -44.29 -35.61 2.90
C VAL A 394 -44.86 -35.17 1.55
N ALA A 395 -45.01 -33.86 1.35
CA ALA A 395 -45.27 -33.29 0.03
C ALA A 395 -43.94 -33.00 -0.68
N ILE A 396 -43.75 -33.55 -1.88
CA ILE A 396 -42.51 -33.50 -2.66
C ILE A 396 -42.80 -32.91 -4.04
N GLY A 397 -42.13 -31.82 -4.38
CA GLY A 397 -42.24 -31.11 -5.65
C GLY A 397 -41.52 -29.77 -5.63
N GLY A 398 -40.91 -29.38 -6.75
CA GLY A 398 -40.03 -28.22 -6.85
C GLY A 398 -38.54 -28.60 -6.84
N SER A 399 -37.69 -27.65 -6.46
CA SER A 399 -36.22 -27.77 -6.50
C SER A 399 -35.68 -28.47 -5.27
N TYR A 400 -34.79 -29.45 -5.47
CA TYR A 400 -34.06 -30.14 -4.40
C TYR A 400 -32.59 -30.31 -4.76
N GLU A 401 -31.70 -30.17 -3.78
CA GLU A 401 -30.29 -30.56 -3.89
C GLU A 401 -30.14 -32.09 -3.76
N ILE A 402 -29.27 -32.68 -4.58
CA ILE A 402 -28.91 -34.10 -4.52
C ILE A 402 -27.86 -34.31 -3.42
N ILE A 403 -28.31 -34.85 -2.29
CA ILE A 403 -27.54 -34.96 -1.04
C ILE A 403 -26.54 -36.13 -1.06
N SER A 404 -26.88 -37.21 -1.77
CA SER A 404 -25.97 -38.32 -2.08
C SER A 404 -26.40 -39.04 -3.36
N VAL A 405 -25.46 -39.40 -4.22
CA VAL A 405 -25.69 -40.36 -5.31
C VAL A 405 -25.44 -41.75 -4.74
N LEU A 406 -26.44 -42.64 -4.82
CA LEU A 406 -26.36 -44.00 -4.29
C LEU A 406 -25.77 -44.98 -5.32
N ASN A 407 -26.08 -44.75 -6.60
CA ASN A 407 -25.55 -45.43 -7.78
C ASN A 407 -26.05 -44.70 -9.04
N ALA A 408 -25.66 -45.13 -10.24
CA ALA A 408 -26.05 -44.51 -11.51
C ALA A 408 -27.58 -44.44 -11.79
N ASN A 409 -28.41 -45.11 -10.99
CA ASN A 409 -29.86 -45.18 -11.13
C ASN A 409 -30.63 -44.64 -9.91
N SER A 410 -29.97 -44.09 -8.88
CA SER A 410 -30.67 -43.52 -7.72
C SER A 410 -29.80 -42.60 -6.86
N TYR A 411 -30.45 -41.62 -6.25
CA TYR A 411 -29.83 -40.62 -5.36
C TYR A 411 -30.81 -40.24 -4.23
N THR A 412 -30.38 -39.38 -3.31
CA THR A 412 -31.23 -38.87 -2.22
C THR A 412 -31.37 -37.35 -2.23
N ILE A 413 -32.49 -36.87 -1.69
CA ILE A 413 -32.81 -35.46 -1.47
C ILE A 413 -33.28 -35.25 -0.02
N TYR A 414 -33.22 -34.01 0.48
CA TYR A 414 -33.81 -33.65 1.78
C TYR A 414 -35.20 -33.00 1.63
N SER A 415 -36.17 -33.51 2.39
CA SER A 415 -37.44 -32.82 2.62
C SER A 415 -37.35 -31.80 3.76
N ASN A 416 -38.26 -30.82 3.76
CA ASN A 416 -38.37 -29.82 4.83
C ASN A 416 -38.97 -30.38 6.13
N VAL A 417 -39.75 -31.46 6.05
CA VAL A 417 -40.35 -32.18 7.19
C VAL A 417 -39.96 -33.66 7.16
N ALA A 418 -39.89 -34.31 8.32
CA ALA A 418 -39.65 -35.75 8.40
C ALA A 418 -40.90 -36.54 7.98
N ALA A 419 -40.72 -37.67 7.30
CA ALA A 419 -41.83 -38.54 6.91
C ALA A 419 -42.48 -39.19 8.14
N THR A 420 -43.80 -39.30 8.13
CA THR A 420 -44.58 -39.95 9.20
C THR A 420 -44.68 -41.46 9.02
N SER A 421 -44.42 -41.99 7.83
CA SER A 421 -44.38 -43.42 7.54
C SER A 421 -43.36 -43.78 6.45
N THR A 422 -42.93 -45.04 6.44
CA THR A 422 -42.08 -45.59 5.37
C THR A 422 -42.97 -45.97 4.18
N ALA A 423 -42.78 -45.33 3.03
CA ALA A 423 -43.61 -45.53 1.85
C ALA A 423 -42.86 -45.25 0.53
N THR A 424 -43.19 -45.99 -0.52
CA THR A 424 -42.87 -45.65 -1.92
C THR A 424 -44.09 -45.02 -2.60
N GLY A 425 -43.87 -44.06 -3.50
CA GLY A 425 -44.95 -43.29 -4.12
C GLY A 425 -44.49 -42.28 -5.16
N GLY A 426 -45.41 -41.37 -5.53
CA GLY A 426 -45.21 -40.33 -6.53
C GLY A 426 -45.93 -40.55 -7.86
N GLY A 427 -46.45 -41.75 -8.13
CA GLY A 427 -47.15 -42.09 -9.37
C GLY A 427 -46.21 -42.32 -10.56
N SER A 428 -46.77 -42.54 -11.75
CA SER A 428 -46.01 -42.83 -12.98
C SER A 428 -45.64 -41.60 -13.81
N ALA A 429 -46.01 -40.40 -13.35
CA ALA A 429 -45.85 -39.14 -14.07
C ALA A 429 -44.70 -38.27 -13.53
N VAL A 430 -43.91 -38.79 -12.56
CA VAL A 430 -42.81 -38.03 -11.96
C VAL A 430 -41.75 -37.71 -13.02
N LYS A 431 -41.46 -36.42 -13.17
CA LYS A 431 -40.38 -35.92 -14.02
C LYS A 431 -39.31 -35.30 -13.15
N ALA A 432 -38.06 -35.65 -13.45
CA ALA A 432 -36.89 -34.97 -12.93
C ALA A 432 -36.19 -34.25 -14.07
N ALA A 433 -35.87 -32.98 -13.85
CA ALA A 433 -35.06 -32.18 -14.74
C ALA A 433 -33.83 -31.71 -13.95
N TYR A 434 -32.66 -32.15 -14.42
CA TYR A 434 -31.38 -31.91 -13.76
C TYR A 434 -30.79 -30.59 -14.26
N ALA A 435 -30.48 -29.70 -13.33
CA ALA A 435 -29.51 -28.63 -13.57
C ALA A 435 -28.14 -29.20 -13.23
N LEU A 436 -27.36 -29.53 -14.26
CA LEU A 436 -25.97 -29.97 -14.08
C LEU A 436 -25.21 -28.85 -13.36
N ALA A 437 -24.61 -29.14 -12.20
CA ALA A 437 -23.49 -28.33 -11.75
C ALA A 437 -22.33 -28.63 -12.69
N ALA A 438 -22.13 -27.76 -13.69
CA ALA A 438 -20.76 -27.49 -14.11
C ALA A 438 -19.95 -27.19 -12.83
N PRO A 439 -18.70 -27.68 -12.71
CA PRO A 439 -17.86 -27.34 -11.57
C PRO A 439 -17.93 -25.84 -11.34
N ILE A 440 -18.26 -25.41 -10.12
CA ILE A 440 -18.16 -23.99 -9.78
C ILE A 440 -16.68 -23.67 -9.80
N ASP A 441 -16.22 -23.19 -10.96
CA ASP A 441 -14.98 -22.50 -11.09
C ASP A 441 -15.12 -21.22 -10.28
N THR A 442 -14.51 -21.21 -9.09
CA THR A 442 -14.53 -20.07 -8.18
C THR A 442 -13.77 -18.85 -8.72
N THR A 443 -13.24 -18.89 -9.94
CA THR A 443 -12.73 -17.72 -10.67
C THR A 443 -13.79 -16.99 -11.51
N ALA A 444 -15.00 -17.56 -11.66
CA ALA A 444 -16.02 -17.09 -12.62
C ALA A 444 -17.09 -16.13 -12.05
N PHE A 445 -16.68 -14.98 -11.49
CA PHE A 445 -17.59 -13.83 -11.31
C PHE A 445 -16.92 -12.53 -11.80
N GLY A 446 -17.11 -12.21 -13.09
CA GLY A 446 -16.39 -11.10 -13.73
C GLY A 446 -16.93 -10.56 -15.07
N THR A 447 -18.02 -11.09 -15.64
CA THR A 447 -18.68 -10.45 -16.80
C THR A 447 -20.17 -10.81 -16.88
N PHE A 448 -20.98 -9.87 -17.39
CA PHE A 448 -22.26 -10.23 -18.03
C PHE A 448 -22.01 -11.15 -19.23
N VAL A 449 -23.02 -11.94 -19.57
CA VAL A 449 -23.00 -12.97 -20.64
C VAL A 449 -22.27 -12.49 -21.91
N SER A 450 -21.17 -13.14 -22.23
CA SER A 450 -20.91 -13.55 -23.61
C SER A 450 -20.85 -15.06 -23.61
N GLY A 451 -21.76 -15.72 -24.33
CA GLY A 451 -21.53 -17.10 -24.70
C GLY A 451 -20.22 -17.21 -25.48
N MET A 452 -19.66 -18.41 -25.52
CA MET A 452 -18.60 -18.78 -26.45
C MET A 452 -19.04 -18.37 -27.87
N VAL A 453 -18.50 -17.28 -28.42
CA VAL A 453 -18.91 -16.79 -29.74
C VAL A 453 -18.31 -17.72 -30.78
N THR A 454 -19.05 -18.77 -31.11
CA THR A 454 -18.71 -19.74 -32.15
C THR A 454 -18.96 -19.10 -33.52
N GLY A 455 -17.89 -18.90 -34.27
CA GLY A 455 -17.93 -18.47 -35.67
C GLY A 455 -17.54 -19.59 -36.62
N SER A 456 -18.06 -19.56 -37.84
CA SER A 456 -17.58 -20.40 -38.94
C SER A 456 -16.54 -19.62 -39.75
N LEU A 457 -15.36 -20.21 -39.95
CA LEU A 457 -14.32 -19.61 -40.78
C LEU A 457 -14.60 -19.81 -42.27
N PRO A 458 -14.10 -18.92 -43.14
CA PRO A 458 -14.13 -19.13 -44.59
C PRO A 458 -13.28 -20.33 -45.01
N THR A 459 -13.51 -20.84 -46.22
CA THR A 459 -12.71 -21.92 -46.82
C THR A 459 -11.23 -21.55 -46.88
N ASN A 460 -10.37 -22.46 -46.41
CA ASN A 460 -8.92 -22.30 -46.29
C ASN A 460 -8.51 -21.04 -45.50
N PRO A 461 -8.87 -20.95 -44.21
CA PRO A 461 -8.73 -19.71 -43.43
C PRO A 461 -7.30 -19.43 -42.96
N PHE A 462 -6.39 -20.40 -43.06
CA PHE A 462 -5.02 -20.29 -42.53
C PHE A 462 -4.01 -20.01 -43.64
N SER A 463 -3.08 -19.10 -43.38
CA SER A 463 -1.91 -18.81 -44.22
C SER A 463 -0.63 -18.95 -43.39
N THR A 464 0.25 -19.84 -43.83
CA THR A 464 1.55 -20.15 -43.21
C THR A 464 2.70 -19.59 -44.03
N ALA A 465 3.83 -19.30 -43.37
CA ALA A 465 5.10 -18.98 -44.02
C ALA A 465 6.18 -19.98 -43.58
N SER A 466 6.98 -20.48 -44.52
CA SER A 466 8.02 -21.47 -44.23
C SER A 466 9.01 -20.98 -43.17
N GLY A 467 9.26 -21.80 -42.15
CA GLY A 467 10.14 -21.49 -41.03
C GLY A 467 9.54 -20.60 -39.94
N GLN A 468 8.26 -20.21 -40.02
CA GLN A 468 7.59 -19.35 -39.04
C GLN A 468 6.55 -20.12 -38.22
N ALA A 469 6.40 -19.77 -36.93
CA ALA A 469 5.35 -20.29 -36.05
C ALA A 469 4.07 -19.42 -36.08
N GLY A 470 4.18 -18.16 -36.52
CA GLY A 470 3.02 -17.29 -36.72
C GLY A 470 2.19 -17.71 -37.92
N VAL A 471 0.89 -17.97 -37.71
CA VAL A 471 -0.08 -18.33 -38.75
C VAL A 471 -1.13 -17.24 -38.85
N THR A 472 -1.35 -16.69 -40.03
CA THR A 472 -2.42 -15.69 -40.25
C THR A 472 -3.75 -16.40 -40.46
N VAL A 473 -4.77 -15.97 -39.72
CA VAL A 473 -6.15 -16.48 -39.79
C VAL A 473 -7.05 -15.42 -40.42
N SER A 474 -7.77 -15.80 -41.48
CA SER A 474 -8.79 -14.97 -42.13
C SER A 474 -10.16 -15.27 -41.52
N HIS A 475 -10.78 -14.27 -40.89
CA HIS A 475 -12.11 -14.38 -40.29
C HIS A 475 -12.82 -13.02 -40.29
N THR A 476 -13.75 -12.82 -41.21
CA THR A 476 -14.51 -11.58 -41.36
C THR A 476 -15.31 -11.25 -40.10
N GLY A 477 -15.10 -10.06 -39.52
CA GLY A 477 -15.85 -9.58 -38.34
C GLY A 477 -15.54 -10.31 -37.03
N HIS A 478 -14.31 -10.77 -36.82
CA HIS A 478 -13.96 -11.59 -35.66
C HIS A 478 -13.95 -10.83 -34.33
N SER A 479 -14.23 -11.55 -33.23
CA SER A 479 -14.12 -11.03 -31.85
C SER A 479 -12.77 -11.33 -31.17
N GLY A 480 -11.81 -11.92 -31.89
CA GLY A 480 -10.47 -12.20 -31.37
C GLY A 480 -9.70 -10.93 -30.96
N VAL A 481 -9.01 -11.01 -29.82
CA VAL A 481 -8.19 -9.93 -29.23
C VAL A 481 -6.75 -10.39 -29.02
N VAL A 482 -5.78 -9.47 -29.06
CA VAL A 482 -4.37 -9.80 -28.74
C VAL A 482 -4.26 -10.33 -27.31
N ASN A 483 -3.43 -11.36 -27.12
CA ASN A 483 -3.31 -12.19 -25.91
C ASN A 483 -4.56 -13.01 -25.55
N GLY A 484 -5.63 -12.95 -26.36
CA GLY A 484 -6.75 -13.91 -26.31
C GLY A 484 -6.37 -15.27 -26.89
N VAL A 485 -7.30 -16.22 -26.83
CA VAL A 485 -7.10 -17.56 -27.39
C VAL A 485 -8.18 -17.83 -28.43
N ALA A 486 -7.77 -18.38 -29.57
CA ALA A 486 -8.65 -18.91 -30.60
C ALA A 486 -8.58 -20.45 -30.59
N SER A 487 -9.72 -21.08 -30.40
CA SER A 487 -9.88 -22.54 -30.40
C SER A 487 -10.53 -22.98 -31.71
N PHE A 488 -9.82 -23.78 -32.51
CA PHE A 488 -10.29 -24.25 -33.81
C PHE A 488 -10.66 -25.74 -33.79
N SER A 489 -11.70 -26.10 -34.53
CA SER A 489 -11.98 -27.51 -34.84
C SER A 489 -12.49 -27.69 -36.28
N GLY A 490 -12.14 -28.81 -36.91
CA GLY A 490 -12.45 -29.11 -38.31
C GLY A 490 -11.36 -28.69 -39.31
N ALA A 491 -10.17 -28.30 -38.85
CA ALA A 491 -9.04 -27.90 -39.69
C ALA A 491 -8.36 -29.10 -40.38
N THR A 492 -8.07 -28.98 -41.67
CA THR A 492 -7.15 -29.87 -42.39
C THR A 492 -5.72 -29.32 -42.36
N ALA A 493 -4.72 -30.19 -42.61
CA ALA A 493 -3.32 -29.77 -42.59
C ALA A 493 -3.00 -28.67 -43.63
N VAL A 494 -2.14 -27.73 -43.26
CA VAL A 494 -1.66 -26.60 -44.07
C VAL A 494 -0.23 -26.27 -43.67
N GLY A 495 0.68 -26.10 -44.64
CA GLY A 495 2.08 -25.75 -44.35
C GLY A 495 2.82 -26.73 -43.43
N GLY A 496 2.39 -28.00 -43.35
CA GLY A 496 2.90 -28.99 -42.38
C GLY A 496 2.25 -28.97 -41.00
N LEU A 497 1.37 -28.01 -40.71
CA LEU A 497 0.68 -27.84 -39.42
C LEU A 497 -0.77 -28.35 -39.50
N THR A 498 -1.27 -28.98 -38.44
CA THR A 498 -2.70 -29.28 -38.27
C THR A 498 -3.24 -28.46 -37.11
N LEU A 499 -4.06 -27.46 -37.42
CA LEU A 499 -4.47 -26.41 -36.48
C LEU A 499 -5.83 -26.72 -35.82
N ASN A 500 -5.93 -27.88 -35.16
CA ASN A 500 -7.07 -28.23 -34.31
C ASN A 500 -6.64 -28.15 -32.84
N GLY A 501 -7.33 -27.32 -32.05
CA GLY A 501 -6.94 -27.00 -30.67
C GLY A 501 -6.97 -25.50 -30.39
N SER A 502 -6.41 -25.11 -29.25
CA SER A 502 -6.37 -23.73 -28.75
C SER A 502 -5.01 -23.08 -28.99
N TYR A 503 -5.00 -21.89 -29.58
CA TYR A 503 -3.77 -21.15 -29.92
C TYR A 503 -3.88 -19.69 -29.48
N PRO A 504 -2.82 -19.08 -28.93
CA PRO A 504 -2.84 -17.68 -28.53
C PRO A 504 -2.84 -16.75 -29.75
N ILE A 505 -3.61 -15.67 -29.67
CA ILE A 505 -3.66 -14.61 -30.68
C ILE A 505 -2.55 -13.61 -30.36
N ILE A 506 -1.46 -13.65 -31.12
CA ILE A 506 -0.28 -12.79 -30.91
C ILE A 506 -0.42 -11.42 -31.58
N GLN A 507 -1.31 -11.27 -32.56
CA GLN A 507 -1.56 -10.01 -33.25
C GLN A 507 -2.98 -9.97 -33.84
N VAL A 508 -3.67 -8.82 -33.77
CA VAL A 508 -4.85 -8.55 -34.61
C VAL A 508 -4.40 -7.62 -35.74
N ILE A 509 -4.65 -8.00 -36.99
CA ILE A 509 -4.19 -7.25 -38.17
C ILE A 509 -5.24 -6.20 -38.53
N ASN A 510 -6.52 -6.59 -38.55
CA ASN A 510 -7.69 -5.73 -38.80
C ASN A 510 -8.97 -6.50 -38.40
N ALA A 511 -10.15 -5.92 -38.60
CA ALA A 511 -11.44 -6.55 -38.25
C ALA A 511 -11.74 -7.91 -38.93
N ASN A 512 -10.96 -8.28 -39.96
CA ASN A 512 -11.15 -9.50 -40.74
C ASN A 512 -9.96 -10.48 -40.67
N SER A 513 -8.89 -10.18 -39.94
CA SER A 513 -7.76 -11.11 -39.77
C SER A 513 -6.86 -10.84 -38.56
N TYR A 514 -6.28 -11.92 -38.05
CA TYR A 514 -5.40 -11.97 -36.88
C TYR A 514 -4.32 -13.03 -37.07
N VAL A 515 -3.31 -13.05 -36.21
CA VAL A 515 -2.21 -14.03 -36.21
C VAL A 515 -2.27 -14.85 -34.92
N ILE A 516 -2.16 -16.17 -35.05
CA ILE A 516 -1.98 -17.11 -33.95
C ILE A 516 -0.55 -17.65 -33.92
N GLU A 517 -0.10 -18.11 -32.76
CA GLU A 517 1.16 -18.87 -32.65
C GLU A 517 0.90 -20.38 -32.65
N ALA A 518 1.53 -21.10 -33.57
CA ALA A 518 1.49 -22.55 -33.65
C ALA A 518 2.63 -23.19 -32.82
N PRO A 519 2.45 -24.41 -32.27
CA PRO A 519 3.44 -25.07 -31.40
C PRO A 519 4.73 -25.50 -32.13
N THR A 520 4.74 -25.45 -33.46
CA THR A 520 5.90 -25.74 -34.32
C THR A 520 5.91 -24.80 -35.51
N THR A 521 7.08 -24.54 -36.09
CA THR A 521 7.18 -23.76 -37.33
C THR A 521 6.58 -24.51 -38.52
N ALA A 522 6.01 -23.77 -39.48
CA ALA A 522 5.49 -24.35 -40.71
C ALA A 522 6.63 -24.80 -41.64
N SER A 523 6.47 -25.96 -42.29
CA SER A 523 7.44 -26.52 -43.23
C SER A 523 7.35 -25.94 -44.66
N SER A 524 6.29 -25.18 -44.96
CA SER A 524 6.13 -24.50 -46.24
C SER A 524 5.21 -23.27 -46.16
N THR A 525 5.37 -22.36 -47.12
CA THR A 525 4.48 -21.22 -47.31
C THR A 525 3.25 -21.68 -48.09
N ALA A 526 2.06 -21.62 -47.48
CA ALA A 526 0.84 -22.15 -48.06
C ALA A 526 -0.43 -21.50 -47.47
N SER A 527 -1.50 -21.43 -48.26
CA SER A 527 -2.85 -21.11 -47.78
C SER A 527 -3.72 -22.38 -47.80
N GLY A 528 -4.47 -22.64 -46.74
CA GLY A 528 -5.18 -23.91 -46.56
C GLY A 528 -6.00 -23.96 -45.26
N GLY A 529 -6.42 -25.17 -44.88
CA GLY A 529 -7.17 -25.41 -43.64
C GLY A 529 -8.54 -26.07 -43.82
N GLY A 530 -9.05 -26.19 -45.05
CA GLY A 530 -10.30 -26.89 -45.33
C GLY A 530 -11.54 -25.97 -45.33
N ALA A 531 -12.71 -26.57 -45.60
CA ALA A 531 -13.96 -25.85 -45.90
C ALA A 531 -15.02 -25.90 -44.78
N ALA A 532 -14.63 -26.29 -43.56
CA ALA A 532 -15.56 -26.54 -42.45
C ALA A 532 -14.97 -26.19 -41.07
N VAL A 533 -14.04 -25.23 -40.99
CA VAL A 533 -13.36 -24.89 -39.74
C VAL A 533 -14.25 -24.00 -38.87
N SER A 534 -14.52 -24.43 -37.65
CA SER A 534 -15.16 -23.62 -36.61
C SER A 534 -14.10 -22.96 -35.74
N VAL A 535 -14.38 -21.76 -35.24
CA VAL A 535 -13.57 -21.06 -34.24
C VAL A 535 -14.43 -20.65 -33.05
N ALA A 536 -13.86 -20.77 -31.86
CA ALA A 536 -14.35 -20.15 -30.64
C ALA A 536 -13.28 -19.24 -30.06
N TYR A 537 -13.70 -18.14 -29.45
CA TYR A 537 -12.79 -17.22 -28.75
C TYR A 537 -12.98 -17.32 -27.24
N SER A 538 -11.87 -17.37 -26.51
CA SER A 538 -11.84 -16.95 -25.12
C SER A 538 -11.00 -15.69 -24.99
N ALA A 539 -11.41 -14.79 -24.10
CA ALA A 539 -10.54 -13.69 -23.69
C ALA A 539 -9.25 -14.25 -23.06
N GLY A 540 -8.19 -13.45 -23.07
CA GLY A 540 -6.89 -13.84 -22.52
C GLY A 540 -6.87 -13.81 -20.99
N PRO A 541 -5.67 -13.71 -20.37
CA PRO A 541 -5.56 -13.12 -19.04
C PRO A 541 -6.05 -11.66 -19.11
N THR A 542 -7.36 -11.44 -18.94
CA THR A 542 -7.96 -10.11 -18.90
C THR A 542 -7.34 -9.31 -17.77
N ARG A 543 -7.17 -7.99 -18.01
CA ARG A 543 -7.03 -7.02 -16.92
C ARG A 543 -8.07 -7.36 -15.86
N GLN A 544 -7.66 -7.43 -14.58
CA GLN A 544 -8.61 -7.53 -13.47
C GLN A 544 -9.75 -6.54 -13.72
N ALA A 545 -10.99 -7.03 -13.82
CA ALA A 545 -12.14 -6.14 -13.87
C ALA A 545 -12.14 -5.30 -12.59
N GLU A 546 -12.54 -4.03 -12.68
CA GLU A 546 -12.37 -3.05 -11.61
C GLU A 546 -12.94 -3.57 -10.27
N VAL A 547 -12.05 -4.03 -9.38
CA VAL A 547 -12.36 -4.10 -7.95
C VAL A 547 -12.66 -2.68 -7.55
N SER A 548 -13.91 -2.41 -7.19
CA SER A 548 -14.45 -1.08 -6.93
C SER A 548 -13.55 -0.32 -5.96
N TYR A 549 -12.74 0.59 -6.53
CA TYR A 549 -11.72 1.37 -5.85
C TYR A 549 -12.42 2.31 -4.86
N PHE A 550 -12.35 1.95 -3.57
CA PHE A 550 -12.94 2.74 -2.50
C PHE A 550 -11.86 3.55 -1.79
N GLU A 551 -11.76 4.83 -2.17
CA GLU A 551 -11.04 5.82 -1.37
C GLU A 551 -11.70 5.92 0.01
N PRO A 552 -10.92 5.92 1.11
CA PRO A 552 -11.45 6.30 2.42
C PRO A 552 -12.05 7.73 2.33
N ARG A 553 -13.24 7.94 2.88
CA ARG A 553 -13.85 9.28 2.98
C ARG A 553 -13.53 9.99 4.29
N THR A 554 -13.04 9.25 5.29
CA THR A 554 -12.64 9.73 6.62
C THR A 554 -11.40 8.97 7.11
N GLY A 555 -10.72 9.48 8.15
CA GLY A 555 -9.59 8.78 8.78
C GLY A 555 -8.65 9.68 9.57
N GLY A 556 -7.41 9.26 9.78
CA GLY A 556 -6.39 10.05 10.49
C GLY A 556 -5.91 11.24 9.67
N LEU A 557 -5.04 10.99 8.69
CA LEU A 557 -4.48 11.99 7.77
C LEU A 557 -4.82 11.65 6.32
N ARG A 558 -5.36 12.61 5.57
CA ARG A 558 -5.36 12.61 4.11
C ARG A 558 -4.40 13.69 3.63
N TRP A 559 -3.44 13.36 2.75
CA TRP A 559 -2.45 14.35 2.30
C TRP A 559 -2.04 14.18 0.83
N LYS A 560 -2.00 15.30 0.11
CA LYS A 560 -1.54 15.41 -1.28
C LYS A 560 -0.56 16.59 -1.41
N GLY A 561 0.65 16.36 -1.91
CA GLY A 561 1.62 17.45 -2.10
C GLY A 561 3.00 16.99 -2.59
N GLN A 562 3.94 17.94 -2.65
CA GLN A 562 5.26 17.74 -3.27
C GLN A 562 6.34 17.28 -2.29
N LEU A 563 6.15 17.53 -0.98
CA LEU A 563 7.08 17.15 0.09
C LEU A 563 6.31 17.00 1.42
N LEU A 564 6.38 15.82 2.05
CA LEU A 564 5.86 15.56 3.40
C LEU A 564 6.95 14.94 4.26
N HIS A 565 7.17 15.49 5.45
CA HIS A 565 7.98 14.87 6.49
C HIS A 565 7.14 14.57 7.73
N LEU A 566 7.03 13.29 8.08
CA LEU A 566 6.49 12.82 9.37
C LEU A 566 7.67 12.33 10.21
N LEU A 567 7.94 12.97 11.35
CA LEU A 567 8.99 12.59 12.31
C LEU A 567 8.38 12.37 13.69
N SER A 568 8.65 11.22 14.30
CA SER A 568 8.18 10.89 15.66
C SER A 568 6.66 11.05 15.81
N CYS A 569 5.92 10.62 14.80
CA CYS A 569 4.46 10.77 14.74
C CYS A 569 3.74 9.47 15.12
N GLY A 570 2.50 9.58 15.61
CA GLY A 570 1.66 8.43 15.93
C GLY A 570 0.26 8.54 15.35
N PHE A 571 -0.25 7.43 14.83
CA PHE A 571 -1.62 7.33 14.32
C PHE A 571 -2.31 6.13 14.96
N THR A 572 -3.30 6.36 15.81
CA THR A 572 -3.93 5.27 16.59
C THR A 572 -5.46 5.24 16.45
N LEU A 573 -6.09 4.07 16.45
CA LEU A 573 -7.55 3.92 16.53
C LEU A 573 -8.39 4.60 15.42
N ASN A 574 -7.75 5.07 14.33
CA ASN A 574 -8.41 5.82 13.28
C ASN A 574 -9.32 4.90 12.44
N GLN A 575 -10.44 5.43 11.94
CA GLN A 575 -11.40 4.70 11.12
C GLN A 575 -11.03 4.74 9.64
N ASN A 576 -11.23 3.62 8.95
CA ASN A 576 -11.00 3.40 7.51
C ASN A 576 -9.54 3.47 7.03
N VAL A 577 -8.76 4.43 7.54
CA VAL A 577 -7.34 4.60 7.24
C VAL A 577 -6.65 5.46 8.30
N ALA A 578 -5.40 5.14 8.65
CA ALA A 578 -4.56 6.01 9.48
C ALA A 578 -3.93 7.14 8.65
N GLN A 579 -3.34 6.82 7.51
CA GLN A 579 -2.74 7.76 6.55
C GLN A 579 -3.11 7.40 5.11
N PHE A 580 -3.70 8.33 4.38
CA PHE A 580 -4.06 8.19 2.96
C PHE A 580 -3.33 9.24 2.10
N ILE A 581 -2.60 8.76 1.08
CA ILE A 581 -1.98 9.57 0.02
C ILE A 581 -2.71 9.28 -1.30
N PRO A 582 -3.68 10.12 -1.73
CA PRO A 582 -4.34 9.94 -3.02
C PRO A 582 -3.38 10.15 -4.20
N GLY A 583 -3.52 9.31 -5.22
CA GLY A 583 -2.95 9.53 -6.54
C GLY A 583 -3.83 10.46 -7.37
N ASP A 584 -3.19 11.34 -8.13
CA ASP A 584 -3.82 12.16 -9.16
C ASP A 584 -2.75 12.68 -10.14
N ALA A 585 -3.11 13.55 -11.08
CA ALA A 585 -2.16 14.34 -11.86
C ALA A 585 -1.21 15.15 -10.94
N GLY A 586 0.07 15.20 -11.31
CA GLY A 586 1.14 15.70 -10.44
C GLY A 586 1.28 14.82 -9.20
N LEU A 587 1.96 13.68 -9.31
CA LEU A 587 2.00 12.67 -8.24
C LEU A 587 2.65 13.23 -6.96
N ALA A 588 2.20 12.70 -5.82
CA ALA A 588 2.85 12.99 -4.56
C ALA A 588 4.28 12.42 -4.57
N THR A 589 5.20 13.12 -3.93
CA THR A 589 6.64 12.79 -3.97
C THR A 589 7.33 13.35 -2.74
N GLY A 590 8.58 12.96 -2.48
CA GLY A 590 9.35 13.38 -1.32
C GLY A 590 8.62 13.15 0.00
N VAL A 591 7.87 12.05 0.09
CA VAL A 591 7.19 11.65 1.33
C VAL A 591 8.19 10.86 2.16
N LEU A 592 8.50 11.38 3.34
CA LEU A 592 9.47 10.83 4.28
C LEU A 592 8.76 10.55 5.61
N CYS A 593 8.78 9.30 6.05
CA CYS A 593 8.18 8.84 7.31
C CYS A 593 9.26 8.23 8.20
N GLU A 594 9.65 8.94 9.25
CA GLU A 594 10.70 8.54 10.19
C GLU A 594 10.13 8.39 11.61
N GLN A 595 10.39 7.24 12.24
CA GLN A 595 9.95 6.96 13.62
C GLN A 595 8.42 7.09 13.82
N VAL A 596 7.64 6.77 12.78
CA VAL A 596 6.18 6.81 12.80
C VAL A 596 5.62 5.49 13.31
N THR A 597 4.64 5.58 14.20
CA THR A 597 3.86 4.42 14.69
C THR A 597 2.44 4.48 14.12
N TRP A 598 2.03 3.45 13.38
CA TRP A 598 0.62 3.26 13.03
C TRP A 598 0.06 2.06 13.80
N GLU A 599 -0.94 2.32 14.62
CA GLU A 599 -1.45 1.37 15.61
C GLU A 599 -2.99 1.26 15.53
N ASN A 600 -3.50 0.03 15.59
CA ASN A 600 -4.90 -0.28 15.87
C ASN A 600 -5.92 0.52 15.02
N SER A 601 -5.57 0.89 13.79
CA SER A 601 -6.45 1.69 12.93
C SER A 601 -7.23 0.77 11.99
N TYR A 602 -8.54 0.96 11.94
CA TYR A 602 -9.47 0.05 11.30
C TYR A 602 -9.31 0.03 9.78
N ARG A 603 -9.44 -1.16 9.20
CA ARG A 603 -9.30 -1.44 7.75
C ARG A 603 -7.87 -1.21 7.22
N ARG A 604 -7.26 -0.03 7.34
CA ARG A 604 -5.95 0.27 6.76
C ARG A 604 -5.09 1.13 7.67
N HIS A 605 -3.78 0.88 7.72
CA HIS A 605 -2.85 1.85 8.34
C HIS A 605 -2.41 2.86 7.28
N VAL A 606 -1.54 2.47 6.34
CA VAL A 606 -1.12 3.32 5.21
C VAL A 606 -1.81 2.87 3.92
N PHE A 607 -2.48 3.79 3.24
CA PHE A 607 -3.03 3.61 1.91
C PHE A 607 -2.46 4.66 0.95
N CYS A 608 -2.02 4.25 -0.23
CA CYS A 608 -1.48 5.16 -1.23
C CYS A 608 -1.93 4.73 -2.63
N THR A 609 -2.37 5.68 -3.47
CA THR A 609 -2.97 5.35 -4.77
C THR A 609 -2.32 6.05 -5.97
N GLY A 610 -1.27 6.83 -5.72
CA GLY A 610 -0.33 7.34 -6.73
C GLY A 610 0.84 8.06 -6.07
N ILE A 611 2.08 7.70 -6.42
CA ILE A 611 3.30 8.23 -5.80
C ILE A 611 4.51 8.11 -6.74
N ASP A 612 5.37 9.13 -6.69
CA ASP A 612 6.64 9.19 -7.43
C ASP A 612 7.87 8.89 -6.56
N SER A 613 7.84 9.25 -5.28
CA SER A 613 8.82 8.78 -4.29
C SER A 613 8.27 8.79 -2.86
N PHE A 614 8.59 7.74 -2.12
CA PHE A 614 8.21 7.55 -0.72
C PHE A 614 9.32 6.79 0.01
N THR A 615 9.78 7.33 1.13
CA THR A 615 10.82 6.74 1.98
C THR A 615 10.29 6.59 3.39
N ALA A 616 10.46 5.42 4.00
CA ALA A 616 10.02 5.14 5.36
C ALA A 616 11.13 4.45 6.15
N ILE A 617 11.57 5.04 7.27
CA ILE A 617 12.71 4.60 8.07
C ILE A 617 12.32 4.41 9.56
N ALA A 618 12.75 3.31 10.17
CA ALA A 618 12.65 3.05 11.61
C ALA A 618 11.21 3.13 12.20
N ASN A 619 10.22 2.65 11.45
CA ASN A 619 8.80 2.77 11.80
C ASN A 619 8.23 1.56 12.55
N GLN A 620 7.01 1.67 13.08
CA GLN A 620 6.32 0.60 13.78
C GLN A 620 4.86 0.43 13.33
N PHE A 621 4.42 -0.83 13.27
CA PHE A 621 3.03 -1.21 13.05
C PHE A 621 2.53 -2.08 14.21
N HIS A 622 1.41 -1.68 14.82
CA HIS A 622 0.72 -2.50 15.82
C HIS A 622 -0.75 -2.74 15.45
N GLY A 623 -1.25 -3.97 15.60
CA GLY A 623 -2.65 -4.33 15.39
C GLY A 623 -3.14 -5.36 16.42
N ALA A 624 -4.28 -5.10 17.04
CA ALA A 624 -4.93 -5.99 17.99
C ALA A 624 -6.31 -6.45 17.45
N GLU A 625 -6.81 -7.58 17.95
CA GLU A 625 -8.06 -8.21 17.48
C GLU A 625 -9.32 -7.35 17.66
N ALA A 626 -9.31 -6.42 18.62
CA ALA A 626 -10.38 -5.44 18.81
C ALA A 626 -10.48 -4.40 17.67
N TYR A 627 -9.43 -4.27 16.87
CA TYR A 627 -9.25 -3.23 15.86
C TYR A 627 -8.87 -3.87 14.52
N PRO A 628 -9.84 -4.46 13.78
CA PRO A 628 -9.55 -5.24 12.58
C PRO A 628 -8.96 -4.39 11.44
N THR A 629 -7.65 -4.51 11.27
CA THR A 629 -6.90 -4.04 10.11
C THR A 629 -6.97 -5.08 8.99
N TRP A 630 -7.25 -4.66 7.75
CA TRP A 630 -7.21 -5.50 6.53
C TRP A 630 -5.84 -5.41 5.85
N THR A 631 -5.24 -4.22 5.83
CA THR A 631 -3.86 -4.04 5.35
C THR A 631 -3.04 -3.11 6.23
N GLY A 632 -1.82 -3.50 6.57
CA GLY A 632 -0.85 -2.57 7.16
C GLY A 632 -0.54 -1.46 6.15
N VAL A 633 -0.03 -1.84 4.99
CA VAL A 633 0.42 -0.94 3.94
C VAL A 633 -0.14 -1.41 2.61
N GLU A 634 -0.89 -0.55 1.92
CA GLU A 634 -1.43 -0.80 0.59
C GLU A 634 -1.07 0.34 -0.37
N PHE A 635 -0.18 0.07 -1.32
CA PHE A 635 0.04 0.90 -2.50
C PHE A 635 -0.73 0.29 -3.67
N ASN A 636 -1.64 1.06 -4.28
CA ASN A 636 -2.54 0.58 -5.32
C ASN A 636 -2.46 1.47 -6.57
N GLY A 637 -1.66 1.03 -7.55
CA GLY A 637 -1.45 1.67 -8.83
C GLY A 637 -2.51 1.32 -9.89
N TRP A 638 -3.78 1.11 -9.52
CA TRP A 638 -4.83 0.81 -10.50
C TRP A 638 -5.09 1.98 -11.46
N ARG A 639 -5.11 3.21 -10.93
CA ARG A 639 -5.42 4.44 -11.68
C ARG A 639 -4.21 5.32 -11.94
N HIS A 640 -3.26 5.39 -11.00
CA HIS A 640 -2.09 6.25 -11.08
C HIS A 640 -0.81 5.46 -10.83
N LEU A 641 0.33 6.03 -11.23
CA LEU A 641 1.64 5.38 -11.12
C LEU A 641 2.05 5.20 -9.66
N ILE A 642 2.63 4.05 -9.31
CA ILE A 642 3.35 3.83 -8.04
C ILE A 642 4.79 3.49 -8.39
N ARG A 643 5.73 4.33 -7.96
CA ARG A 643 7.18 4.10 -8.12
C ARG A 643 7.99 4.74 -6.99
N GLY A 644 9.28 4.39 -6.93
CA GLY A 644 10.25 5.03 -6.04
C GLY A 644 9.95 4.85 -4.54
N VAL A 645 9.40 3.69 -4.17
CA VAL A 645 8.97 3.40 -2.79
C VAL A 645 10.07 2.60 -2.09
N SER A 646 10.62 3.13 -1.01
CA SER A 646 11.67 2.49 -0.21
C SER A 646 11.26 2.44 1.26
N TRP A 647 10.93 1.24 1.75
CA TRP A 647 10.64 1.00 3.16
C TRP A 647 11.81 0.26 3.81
N ASP A 648 12.31 0.75 4.94
CA ASP A 648 13.55 0.24 5.51
C ASP A 648 13.60 0.32 7.04
N GLY A 649 13.76 -0.81 7.71
CA GLY A 649 13.76 -0.89 9.17
C GLY A 649 12.36 -0.64 9.74
N THR A 650 11.57 -1.69 9.94
CA THR A 650 10.21 -1.54 10.50
C THR A 650 9.83 -2.74 11.35
N ALA A 651 9.29 -2.49 12.54
CA ALA A 651 8.75 -3.53 13.41
C ALA A 651 7.25 -3.72 13.13
N VAL A 652 6.80 -4.97 13.01
CA VAL A 652 5.39 -5.33 12.77
C VAL A 652 4.90 -6.28 13.86
N ARG A 653 3.76 -5.94 14.47
CA ARG A 653 3.06 -6.76 15.46
C ARG A 653 1.55 -6.72 15.21
N SER A 654 0.93 -7.80 14.76
CA SER A 654 -0.51 -7.93 14.53
C SER A 654 -1.07 -9.24 15.12
N ALA A 655 -2.02 -9.14 16.05
CA ALA A 655 -2.78 -10.27 16.62
C ALA A 655 -3.68 -10.96 15.55
N ARG A 656 -4.62 -11.84 15.92
CA ARG A 656 -5.37 -12.73 14.97
C ARG A 656 -6.33 -12.05 13.96
N ASN A 657 -6.10 -10.78 13.64
CA ASN A 657 -6.66 -10.09 12.48
C ASN A 657 -6.24 -10.76 11.18
N ARG A 658 -7.17 -10.95 10.24
CA ARG A 658 -6.86 -11.34 8.85
C ARG A 658 -6.36 -10.12 8.07
N SER A 659 -5.04 -9.98 7.93
CA SER A 659 -4.41 -8.78 7.37
C SER A 659 -3.23 -9.07 6.44
N THR A 660 -3.13 -8.34 5.33
CA THR A 660 -1.90 -8.29 4.50
C THR A 660 -1.03 -7.13 4.96
N GLN A 661 0.18 -7.38 5.47
CA GLN A 661 1.04 -6.30 5.97
C GLN A 661 1.56 -5.40 4.85
N TRP A 662 2.13 -5.97 3.79
CA TRP A 662 2.69 -5.23 2.66
C TRP A 662 1.95 -5.60 1.39
N LYS A 663 1.28 -4.64 0.75
CA LYS A 663 0.51 -4.85 -0.48
C LYS A 663 0.85 -3.81 -1.54
N LEU A 664 1.21 -4.28 -2.73
CA LEU A 664 1.48 -3.49 -3.93
C LEU A 664 0.68 -4.10 -5.09
N THR A 665 -0.28 -3.37 -5.63
CA THR A 665 -1.17 -3.87 -6.69
C THR A 665 -1.40 -2.85 -7.80
N GLY A 666 -1.99 -3.32 -8.92
CA GLY A 666 -2.46 -2.48 -10.01
C GLY A 666 -1.46 -2.33 -11.17
N ALA A 667 -2.00 -2.12 -12.37
CA ALA A 667 -1.23 -2.18 -13.62
C ALA A 667 -0.19 -1.06 -13.80
N ASN A 668 -0.29 0.03 -13.03
CA ASN A 668 0.67 1.14 -13.03
C ASN A 668 1.58 1.11 -11.78
N ALA A 669 1.58 0.03 -11.00
CA ALA A 669 2.69 -0.19 -10.08
C ALA A 669 3.96 -0.56 -10.87
N LEU A 670 5.10 -0.03 -10.46
CA LEU A 670 6.42 -0.42 -10.95
C LEU A 670 7.19 -1.15 -9.84
N PRO A 671 6.97 -2.47 -9.64
CA PRO A 671 7.62 -3.24 -8.57
C PRO A 671 9.15 -3.14 -8.62
N ALA A 672 9.72 -3.02 -9.82
CA ALA A 672 11.15 -2.73 -10.10
C ALA A 672 11.76 -1.60 -9.26
N THR A 673 10.94 -0.65 -8.81
CA THR A 673 11.33 0.56 -8.06
C THR A 673 10.74 0.61 -6.64
N CYS A 674 10.12 -0.47 -6.18
CA CYS A 674 9.45 -0.57 -4.88
C CYS A 674 10.15 -1.64 -4.02
N ARG A 675 10.56 -1.30 -2.81
CA ARG A 675 11.37 -2.16 -1.92
C ARG A 675 10.89 -2.09 -0.47
N VAL A 676 10.93 -3.23 0.20
CA VAL A 676 10.81 -3.35 1.66
C VAL A 676 12.05 -4.10 2.17
N ARG A 677 12.72 -3.54 3.18
CA ARG A 677 13.96 -4.06 3.77
C ARG A 677 13.91 -4.04 5.30
N ARG A 678 14.71 -4.90 5.93
CA ARG A 678 14.96 -4.92 7.39
C ARG A 678 13.68 -4.90 8.24
N THR A 679 12.64 -5.64 7.83
CA THR A 679 11.40 -5.77 8.61
C THR A 679 11.57 -6.81 9.73
N VAL A 680 11.15 -6.47 10.94
CA VAL A 680 11.15 -7.34 12.14
C VAL A 680 9.71 -7.73 12.47
N TRP A 681 9.46 -9.00 12.76
CA TRP A 681 8.12 -9.55 12.99
C TRP A 681 8.01 -10.07 14.43
N GLN A 682 7.23 -9.39 15.28
CA GLN A 682 7.22 -9.68 16.72
C GLN A 682 6.01 -10.52 17.18
N ASP A 683 4.85 -10.32 16.56
CA ASP A 683 3.69 -11.22 16.63
C ASP A 683 2.98 -11.11 15.27
N PHE A 684 3.14 -12.07 14.37
CA PHE A 684 2.50 -12.05 13.04
C PHE A 684 2.41 -13.50 12.50
N ASP A 685 1.73 -13.72 11.38
CA ASP A 685 1.47 -15.03 10.74
C ASP A 685 0.42 -15.91 11.42
N TYR A 686 -0.61 -15.28 12.00
CA TYR A 686 -1.85 -15.98 12.33
C TYR A 686 -2.64 -16.38 11.08
N VAL A 687 -3.50 -17.40 11.18
CA VAL A 687 -4.26 -17.94 10.04
C VAL A 687 -5.06 -16.86 9.31
N GLY A 688 -4.72 -16.64 8.03
CA GLY A 688 -5.34 -15.62 7.17
C GLY A 688 -4.63 -14.26 7.21
N GLN A 689 -3.45 -14.16 7.84
CA GLN A 689 -2.50 -13.09 7.61
C GLN A 689 -1.60 -13.39 6.40
N ARG A 690 -0.99 -12.33 5.88
CA ARG A 690 -0.08 -12.39 4.76
C ARG A 690 1.01 -11.32 4.94
N ARG A 691 2.29 -11.63 4.73
CA ARG A 691 3.36 -10.62 4.86
C ARG A 691 3.43 -9.77 3.60
N PHE A 692 3.51 -10.34 2.40
CA PHE A 692 3.87 -9.64 1.15
C PHE A 692 3.04 -10.00 -0.09
N ASP A 693 2.30 -9.02 -0.62
CA ASP A 693 1.57 -9.12 -1.88
C ASP A 693 2.11 -8.13 -2.91
N GLY A 694 2.67 -8.64 -4.02
CA GLY A 694 3.15 -7.86 -5.17
C GLY A 694 4.46 -7.07 -4.99
N TRP A 695 5.14 -7.19 -3.85
CA TRP A 695 6.39 -6.48 -3.57
C TRP A 695 7.65 -7.18 -4.09
N GLN A 696 8.72 -6.38 -4.25
CA GLN A 696 10.07 -6.86 -4.55
C GLN A 696 11.03 -6.64 -3.38
N PHE A 697 12.09 -7.43 -3.38
CA PHE A 697 13.17 -7.43 -2.40
C PHE A 697 14.50 -7.19 -3.14
N ASP A 698 15.43 -6.51 -2.50
CA ASP A 698 16.81 -6.46 -3.00
C ASP A 698 17.58 -7.72 -2.62
N GLN A 699 18.62 -8.03 -3.38
CA GLN A 699 19.61 -9.02 -2.96
C GLN A 699 20.23 -8.57 -1.63
N VAL A 700 20.27 -9.47 -0.65
CA VAL A 700 20.74 -9.16 0.71
C VAL A 700 22.24 -8.86 0.70
N GLU A 701 22.61 -7.68 1.21
CA GLU A 701 23.98 -7.16 1.16
C GLU A 701 24.98 -8.02 1.95
N ASP A 702 24.53 -8.65 3.04
CA ASP A 702 25.26 -9.63 3.85
C ASP A 702 24.67 -11.05 3.71
N ASP A 703 24.54 -11.56 2.48
CA ASP A 703 24.05 -12.93 2.25
C ASP A 703 24.96 -14.00 2.91
N GLY A 704 24.41 -15.18 3.16
CA GLY A 704 25.19 -16.31 3.68
C GLY A 704 26.23 -16.80 2.67
N LEU A 705 27.36 -17.29 3.19
CA LEU A 705 28.40 -17.94 2.39
C LEU A 705 28.23 -19.46 2.43
N LEU A 706 28.21 -20.08 1.25
CA LEU A 706 28.36 -21.52 1.11
C LEU A 706 29.84 -21.91 1.30
N ARG A 707 30.10 -22.86 2.18
CA ARG A 707 31.44 -23.37 2.54
C ARG A 707 31.45 -24.89 2.51
N HIS A 708 32.63 -25.46 2.29
CA HIS A 708 32.94 -26.84 2.68
C HIS A 708 33.75 -26.78 3.98
N VAL A 709 33.33 -27.53 5.00
CA VAL A 709 34.02 -27.67 6.28
C VAL A 709 34.49 -29.12 6.45
N VAL A 710 35.79 -29.27 6.69
CA VAL A 710 36.42 -30.55 7.02
C VAL A 710 36.66 -30.56 8.53
N SER A 711 35.94 -31.40 9.26
CA SER A 711 36.05 -31.49 10.73
C SER A 711 35.80 -32.92 11.23
N ASN A 712 36.02 -33.17 12.52
CA ASN A 712 35.78 -34.47 13.14
C ASN A 712 34.58 -34.40 14.10
N PRO A 713 33.50 -35.21 13.95
CA PRO A 713 33.19 -36.12 12.84
C PRO A 713 32.34 -35.43 11.75
N GLY A 714 32.92 -35.25 10.56
CA GLY A 714 32.20 -34.96 9.33
C GLY A 714 32.91 -34.00 8.38
N GLU A 715 33.07 -34.45 7.13
CA GLU A 715 33.09 -33.56 5.97
C GLU A 715 31.64 -33.15 5.66
N PHE A 716 31.39 -31.84 5.58
CA PHE A 716 30.06 -31.31 5.35
C PHE A 716 30.07 -29.98 4.62
N ILE A 717 28.99 -29.70 3.91
CA ILE A 717 28.73 -28.36 3.38
C ILE A 717 27.96 -27.55 4.42
N SER A 718 28.29 -26.27 4.55
CA SER A 718 27.58 -25.33 5.41
C SER A 718 27.23 -24.04 4.66
N PHE A 719 26.06 -23.50 4.95
CA PHE A 719 25.64 -22.16 4.47
C PHE A 719 25.42 -21.28 5.70
N GLY A 720 26.23 -20.25 5.88
CA GLY A 720 26.30 -19.51 7.14
C GLY A 720 26.99 -18.14 7.04
N PRO A 721 27.08 -17.41 8.16
CA PRO A 721 27.67 -16.06 8.19
C PRO A 721 29.13 -16.00 7.72
N SER A 722 29.61 -14.80 7.40
CA SER A 722 30.98 -14.59 6.88
C SER A 722 32.08 -14.76 7.96
N THR A 723 31.72 -14.61 9.24
CA THR A 723 32.56 -14.87 10.42
C THR A 723 31.90 -15.91 11.34
N THR A 724 32.67 -16.49 12.25
CA THR A 724 32.21 -17.50 13.23
C THR A 724 31.63 -16.91 14.52
N ASP A 725 31.67 -15.58 14.67
CA ASP A 725 31.73 -14.93 15.99
C ASP A 725 30.37 -14.42 16.49
N GLY A 726 29.28 -15.05 16.04
CA GLY A 726 27.90 -14.66 16.32
C GLY A 726 27.12 -14.23 15.07
N GLY A 727 25.80 -14.41 15.09
CA GLY A 727 24.96 -14.19 13.91
C GLY A 727 24.88 -12.71 13.50
N GLY A 728 24.81 -12.48 12.18
CA GLY A 728 24.72 -11.13 11.60
C GLY A 728 24.23 -11.16 10.15
N ASN A 729 24.78 -12.05 9.33
CA ASN A 729 24.31 -12.30 7.96
C ASN A 729 22.83 -12.72 7.92
N LYS A 730 22.15 -12.34 6.84
CA LYS A 730 20.76 -12.69 6.54
C LYS A 730 20.72 -13.38 5.18
N THR A 731 19.73 -14.24 4.93
CA THR A 731 19.50 -14.84 3.61
C THR A 731 18.04 -14.73 3.22
N PRO A 732 17.72 -14.50 1.93
CA PRO A 732 16.39 -14.77 1.42
C PRO A 732 16.01 -16.24 1.65
N LEU A 733 14.84 -16.48 2.22
CA LEU A 733 14.24 -17.80 2.39
C LEU A 733 12.77 -17.73 1.96
N ARG A 734 12.28 -18.77 1.29
CA ARG A 734 10.87 -18.90 0.91
C ARG A 734 10.17 -19.90 1.85
N MET A 735 9.38 -19.39 2.78
CA MET A 735 8.75 -20.20 3.84
C MET A 735 7.52 -20.97 3.33
N ARG A 736 7.30 -22.17 3.87
CA ARG A 736 6.19 -23.07 3.50
C ARG A 736 5.23 -23.32 4.67
N GLY A 737 5.73 -23.51 5.90
CA GLY A 737 4.93 -24.05 7.00
C GLY A 737 5.14 -23.42 8.39
N PRO A 738 4.30 -23.78 9.38
CA PRO A 738 4.39 -23.29 10.75
C PRO A 738 5.42 -24.08 11.56
N ASN A 739 6.34 -23.41 12.26
CA ASN A 739 7.30 -24.06 13.15
C ASN A 739 6.61 -24.59 14.42
N GLY A 740 6.90 -25.83 14.82
CA GLY A 740 6.25 -26.49 15.95
C GLY A 740 6.90 -26.32 17.33
N ALA A 741 8.07 -25.68 17.45
CA ALA A 741 8.84 -25.69 18.69
C ALA A 741 8.68 -24.40 19.53
N GLN A 742 8.09 -24.52 20.72
CA GLN A 742 8.10 -23.46 21.73
C GLN A 742 9.49 -23.32 22.39
N VAL A 743 9.87 -22.10 22.75
CA VAL A 743 11.03 -21.81 23.61
C VAL A 743 10.55 -21.05 24.85
N ASN A 744 10.79 -21.59 26.05
CA ASN A 744 10.42 -20.98 27.34
C ASN A 744 8.93 -20.59 27.52
N GLY A 745 8.00 -21.23 26.80
CA GLY A 745 6.56 -20.98 26.98
C GLY A 745 6.05 -19.64 26.44
N GLN A 746 6.91 -18.84 25.81
CA GLN A 746 6.50 -17.78 24.89
C GLN A 746 6.68 -18.29 23.46
N TRP A 747 5.77 -17.91 22.57
CA TRP A 747 5.93 -18.20 21.15
C TRP A 747 7.08 -17.34 20.61
N PRO A 748 8.16 -17.91 20.06
CA PRO A 748 9.06 -17.14 19.24
C PRO A 748 8.32 -16.71 17.96
N GLU A 749 8.77 -15.59 17.40
CA GLU A 749 8.39 -15.00 16.10
C GLU A 749 7.75 -16.03 15.15
N ALA A 750 6.42 -16.01 15.04
CA ALA A 750 5.70 -17.06 14.33
C ALA A 750 6.05 -17.08 12.82
N ALA A 751 6.08 -18.30 12.26
CA ALA A 751 6.60 -18.57 10.92
C ALA A 751 5.54 -18.33 9.82
N SER A 752 5.96 -17.83 8.66
CA SER A 752 5.02 -17.38 7.62
C SER A 752 4.50 -18.52 6.74
N THR A 753 3.26 -18.95 6.99
CA THR A 753 2.58 -20.03 6.27
C THR A 753 2.02 -19.57 4.91
N THR A 754 2.82 -18.84 4.13
CA THR A 754 2.35 -17.98 3.03
C THR A 754 2.96 -18.28 1.67
N GLY A 755 4.09 -18.99 1.60
CA GLY A 755 4.84 -19.19 0.34
C GLY A 755 5.68 -17.97 -0.08
N GLU A 756 5.91 -17.02 0.83
CA GLU A 756 6.55 -15.72 0.56
C GLU A 756 8.06 -15.72 0.85
N TRP A 757 8.76 -14.77 0.22
CA TRP A 757 10.17 -14.49 0.48
C TRP A 757 10.33 -13.62 1.74
N ILE A 758 11.27 -14.00 2.61
CA ILE A 758 11.63 -13.24 3.82
C ILE A 758 13.15 -13.06 3.92
N GLU A 759 13.59 -11.99 4.60
CA GLU A 759 14.94 -11.91 5.17
C GLU A 759 15.01 -12.81 6.41
N TRP A 760 15.65 -13.98 6.32
CA TRP A 760 15.89 -14.85 7.49
C TRP A 760 17.30 -14.61 8.06
N GLN A 761 17.41 -14.40 9.36
CA GLN A 761 18.72 -14.23 10.03
C GLN A 761 19.41 -15.59 10.21
N LEU A 762 20.64 -15.71 9.72
CA LEU A 762 21.43 -16.94 9.85
C LEU A 762 21.89 -17.12 11.31
N GLY A 763 21.58 -18.29 11.88
CA GLY A 763 22.10 -18.67 13.19
C GLY A 763 23.64 -18.75 13.19
N PRO A 764 24.31 -18.61 14.36
CA PRO A 764 25.78 -18.54 14.44
C PRO A 764 26.53 -19.74 13.84
N GLN A 765 25.91 -20.91 13.79
CA GLN A 765 26.49 -22.14 13.23
C GLN A 765 26.16 -22.35 11.74
N GLY A 766 25.31 -21.50 11.15
CA GLY A 766 24.75 -21.70 9.81
C GLY A 766 23.85 -22.94 9.71
N LEU A 767 23.57 -23.34 8.48
CA LEU A 767 22.85 -24.56 8.10
C LEU A 767 23.86 -25.57 7.56
N VAL A 768 23.71 -26.86 7.86
CA VAL A 768 24.71 -27.90 7.55
C VAL A 768 24.07 -29.12 6.89
N ARG A 769 24.78 -29.73 5.93
CA ARG A 769 24.46 -31.06 5.39
C ARG A 769 25.74 -31.91 5.28
N ARG A 770 25.82 -32.96 6.11
CA ARG A 770 26.93 -33.95 6.09
C ARG A 770 26.76 -34.99 4.99
N ASN A 771 27.86 -35.67 4.69
CA ASN A 771 27.86 -36.98 4.02
C ASN A 771 27.44 -38.12 4.98
N SER A 772 27.04 -39.28 4.45
CA SER A 772 26.54 -40.41 5.26
C SER A 772 27.56 -41.53 5.44
N THR A 773 27.95 -41.74 6.70
CA THR A 773 28.33 -43.06 7.25
C THR A 773 27.64 -43.22 8.61
N ASP A 774 27.81 -42.21 9.47
CA ASP A 774 27.36 -42.15 10.85
C ASP A 774 26.72 -40.79 11.21
N GLY A 775 27.37 -39.68 10.83
CA GLY A 775 27.08 -38.35 11.38
C GLY A 775 25.76 -37.71 10.98
N LEU A 776 25.15 -38.11 9.85
CA LEU A 776 23.82 -37.72 9.37
C LEU A 776 23.59 -36.19 9.13
N PRO A 777 22.48 -35.76 8.48
CA PRO A 777 21.40 -36.54 7.89
C PRO A 777 21.22 -36.36 6.37
N LEU A 778 21.12 -37.48 5.64
CA LEU A 778 20.60 -37.56 4.27
C LEU A 778 19.47 -38.60 4.27
N THR A 779 18.23 -38.17 4.03
CA THR A 779 17.02 -39.00 4.28
C THR A 779 16.01 -39.00 3.14
N SER A 780 16.50 -39.21 1.91
CA SER A 780 15.86 -40.10 0.91
C SER A 780 16.64 -40.04 -0.42
N GLY A 781 17.06 -41.19 -0.95
CA GLY A 781 17.54 -41.29 -2.35
C GLY A 781 19.05 -41.26 -2.56
N ASN A 782 19.74 -42.29 -2.05
CA ASN A 782 21.03 -42.82 -2.53
C ASN A 782 22.30 -41.93 -2.42
N GLU A 783 23.42 -42.66 -2.39
CA GLU A 783 24.78 -42.18 -2.18
C GLU A 783 25.16 -41.04 -3.14
N LEU A 784 25.97 -40.09 -2.66
CA LEU A 784 26.57 -39.06 -3.51
C LEU A 784 27.26 -39.72 -4.71
N ALA A 785 26.85 -39.34 -5.91
CA ALA A 785 27.48 -39.83 -7.13
C ALA A 785 28.91 -39.31 -7.20
N LYS A 786 29.84 -40.15 -7.67
CA LYS A 786 31.24 -39.75 -7.87
C LYS A 786 31.36 -38.78 -9.05
N ASN A 787 32.32 -37.85 -8.93
CA ASN A 787 32.65 -36.86 -9.96
C ASN A 787 31.46 -35.96 -10.37
N ALA A 788 30.42 -35.89 -9.55
CA ALA A 788 29.16 -35.24 -9.86
C ALA A 788 29.08 -33.81 -9.31
N ILE A 789 28.31 -32.95 -9.98
CA ILE A 789 28.07 -31.58 -9.56
C ILE A 789 26.64 -31.50 -8.99
N TYR A 790 26.50 -30.84 -7.85
CA TYR A 790 25.23 -30.62 -7.20
C TYR A 790 24.94 -29.13 -7.08
N ASN A 791 23.74 -28.71 -7.48
CA ASN A 791 23.19 -27.43 -7.05
C ASN A 791 22.78 -27.52 -5.58
N VAL A 792 23.12 -26.48 -4.82
CA VAL A 792 22.78 -26.34 -3.40
C VAL A 792 21.60 -25.37 -3.28
N TYR A 793 20.55 -25.82 -2.60
CA TYR A 793 19.32 -25.04 -2.43
C TYR A 793 18.95 -24.85 -0.96
N LEU A 794 18.58 -23.64 -0.56
CA LEU A 794 17.84 -23.39 0.67
C LEU A 794 16.34 -23.63 0.44
N TYR A 795 15.69 -24.26 1.40
CA TYR A 795 14.23 -24.42 1.42
C TYR A 795 13.72 -24.45 2.85
N ASP A 796 12.46 -24.11 3.04
CA ASP A 796 11.76 -24.32 4.31
C ASP A 796 11.15 -25.74 4.34
N ALA A 797 11.39 -26.46 5.43
CA ALA A 797 10.70 -27.69 5.79
C ALA A 797 9.92 -27.44 7.09
N ASP A 798 8.62 -27.21 6.96
CA ASP A 798 7.68 -27.00 8.06
C ASP A 798 8.14 -25.93 9.08
N GLY A 799 8.53 -24.76 8.58
CA GLY A 799 8.93 -23.61 9.39
C GLY A 799 10.38 -23.66 9.90
N ALA A 800 11.19 -24.62 9.44
CA ALA A 800 12.63 -24.68 9.69
C ALA A 800 13.42 -24.66 8.36
N PRO A 801 14.48 -23.83 8.24
CA PRO A 801 15.31 -23.79 7.04
C PRO A 801 16.27 -24.98 6.95
N PHE A 802 16.39 -25.53 5.74
CA PHE A 802 17.30 -26.64 5.41
C PHE A 802 18.05 -26.39 4.10
N ILE A 803 19.16 -27.12 3.94
CA ILE A 803 19.91 -27.24 2.68
C ILE A 803 19.50 -28.55 1.97
N ALA A 804 19.15 -28.45 0.69
CA ALA A 804 18.99 -29.58 -0.23
C ALA A 804 20.11 -29.59 -1.27
N LEU A 805 20.34 -30.78 -1.84
CA LEU A 805 21.23 -31.01 -2.97
C LEU A 805 20.40 -31.55 -4.14
N ALA A 806 20.69 -31.10 -5.35
CA ALA A 806 20.16 -31.69 -6.58
C ALA A 806 21.31 -31.91 -7.56
N ASN A 807 21.50 -33.15 -8.03
CA ASN A 807 22.55 -33.48 -9.00
C ASN A 807 22.21 -32.80 -10.33
N THR A 808 23.14 -32.03 -10.90
CA THR A 808 22.92 -31.30 -12.16
C THR A 808 22.65 -32.20 -13.37
N ALA A 809 22.90 -33.51 -13.25
CA ALA A 809 22.53 -34.50 -14.25
C ALA A 809 21.02 -34.84 -14.24
N ASP A 810 20.31 -34.58 -13.14
CA ASP A 810 18.88 -34.92 -13.01
C ASP A 810 18.01 -33.86 -13.70
N ALA A 811 16.93 -34.27 -14.37
CA ALA A 811 16.00 -33.34 -15.01
C ALA A 811 15.33 -32.40 -13.97
N GLY A 812 15.31 -31.10 -14.26
CA GLY A 812 14.72 -30.09 -13.36
C GLY A 812 15.55 -29.74 -12.11
N SER A 813 16.76 -30.30 -11.98
CA SER A 813 17.73 -29.97 -10.92
C SER A 813 18.39 -28.60 -11.07
N ASP A 814 18.36 -28.01 -12.28
CA ASP A 814 19.02 -26.74 -12.54
C ASP A 814 18.24 -25.54 -12.00
N PHE A 815 18.92 -24.41 -11.84
CA PHE A 815 18.29 -23.19 -11.35
C PHE A 815 17.75 -22.33 -12.50
N SER A 816 16.70 -21.57 -12.20
CA SER A 816 16.14 -20.50 -13.02
C SER A 816 16.04 -19.23 -12.18
N ILE A 817 15.72 -18.09 -12.80
CA ILE A 817 15.47 -16.84 -12.07
C ILE A 817 13.97 -16.69 -11.81
N ASP A 818 13.58 -16.42 -10.57
CA ASP A 818 12.22 -16.02 -10.19
C ASP A 818 11.93 -14.66 -10.85
N PRO A 819 11.00 -14.56 -11.83
CA PRO A 819 10.75 -13.32 -12.55
C PRO A 819 10.10 -12.24 -11.67
N LEU A 820 9.58 -12.59 -10.48
CA LEU A 820 8.99 -11.63 -9.55
C LEU A 820 10.05 -10.97 -8.66
N THR A 821 11.05 -11.74 -8.19
CA THR A 821 12.01 -11.28 -7.18
C THR A 821 13.46 -11.19 -7.65
N GLY A 822 13.81 -11.76 -8.80
CA GLY A 822 15.18 -11.86 -9.28
C GLY A 822 16.03 -12.93 -8.57
N TYR A 823 15.50 -13.64 -7.57
CA TYR A 823 16.25 -14.70 -6.89
C TYR A 823 16.39 -15.93 -7.78
N ALA A 824 17.58 -16.54 -7.74
CA ALA A 824 17.78 -17.86 -8.32
C ALA A 824 17.01 -18.92 -7.52
N ILE A 825 16.21 -19.73 -8.20
CA ILE A 825 15.33 -20.77 -7.66
C ILE A 825 15.53 -22.09 -8.38
N ARG A 826 15.10 -23.22 -7.81
CA ARG A 826 15.10 -24.49 -8.53
C ARG A 826 14.04 -24.50 -9.62
N THR A 827 14.42 -24.90 -10.84
CA THR A 827 13.49 -24.92 -12.00
C THR A 827 12.27 -25.80 -11.75
N SER A 828 12.42 -26.93 -11.06
CA SER A 828 11.31 -27.82 -10.72
C SER A 828 10.58 -27.50 -9.41
N ASP A 829 11.10 -26.61 -8.57
CA ASP A 829 10.46 -26.19 -7.31
C ASP A 829 10.84 -24.72 -6.98
N PRO A 830 10.02 -23.75 -7.39
CA PRO A 830 10.22 -22.33 -7.10
C PRO A 830 10.24 -21.96 -5.61
N SER A 831 9.92 -22.89 -4.70
CA SER A 831 10.07 -22.73 -3.24
C SER A 831 11.38 -23.31 -2.69
N MET A 832 12.41 -23.44 -3.55
CA MET A 832 13.80 -23.66 -3.16
C MET A 832 14.72 -22.59 -3.78
N ARG A 833 15.45 -21.82 -2.97
CA ARG A 833 16.41 -20.79 -3.41
C ARG A 833 17.76 -21.41 -3.72
N TRP A 834 18.35 -21.13 -4.87
CA TRP A 834 19.72 -21.54 -5.20
C TRP A 834 20.74 -20.69 -4.44
N VAL A 835 21.75 -21.32 -3.84
CA VAL A 835 22.81 -20.65 -3.07
C VAL A 835 24.24 -21.08 -3.42
N GLY A 836 24.41 -21.89 -4.46
CA GLY A 836 25.73 -22.27 -4.98
C GLY A 836 25.77 -23.68 -5.58
N ARG A 837 26.97 -24.14 -5.89
CA ARG A 837 27.25 -25.49 -6.40
C ARG A 837 28.40 -26.13 -5.63
N VAL A 838 28.34 -27.45 -5.48
CA VAL A 838 29.43 -28.27 -4.91
C VAL A 838 29.71 -29.45 -5.83
N LYS A 839 30.94 -29.98 -5.78
CA LYS A 839 31.37 -31.14 -6.58
C LYS A 839 31.91 -32.25 -5.68
N THR A 840 31.67 -33.49 -6.08
CA THR A 840 32.19 -34.68 -5.42
C THR A 840 33.46 -35.24 -6.07
N ASP A 841 34.23 -35.99 -5.30
CA ASP A 841 35.45 -36.68 -5.74
C ASP A 841 35.17 -37.94 -6.58
N ASP A 842 36.23 -38.54 -7.12
CA ASP A 842 36.17 -39.75 -7.96
C ASP A 842 37.05 -40.89 -7.39
N VAL A 843 37.20 -40.94 -6.06
CA VAL A 843 38.12 -41.89 -5.41
C VAL A 843 37.55 -43.30 -5.47
N ILE A 844 38.18 -44.16 -6.27
CA ILE A 844 37.79 -45.58 -6.44
C ILE A 844 37.93 -46.32 -5.10
N GLY A 845 36.93 -47.14 -4.74
CA GLY A 845 36.92 -47.93 -3.51
C GLY A 845 36.51 -47.20 -2.21
N GLN A 846 36.25 -45.89 -2.24
CA GLN A 846 35.69 -45.13 -1.11
C GLN A 846 34.30 -44.57 -1.42
N ALA A 847 33.56 -44.12 -0.40
CA ALA A 847 32.32 -43.35 -0.60
C ALA A 847 32.65 -41.96 -1.16
N ALA A 848 31.80 -41.40 -2.03
CA ALA A 848 32.08 -40.11 -2.64
C ALA A 848 32.04 -38.98 -1.61
N LYS A 849 33.02 -38.09 -1.64
CA LYS A 849 33.21 -36.96 -0.73
C LYS A 849 33.06 -35.63 -1.45
N PHE A 850 32.79 -34.55 -0.74
CA PHE A 850 32.88 -33.21 -1.33
C PHE A 850 34.35 -32.82 -1.54
N LEU A 851 34.69 -32.18 -2.65
CA LEU A 851 36.06 -31.74 -2.91
C LEU A 851 36.47 -30.61 -1.96
N THR A 852 37.67 -30.69 -1.37
CA THR A 852 38.19 -29.65 -0.48
C THR A 852 38.85 -28.51 -1.27
N THR A 853 39.03 -27.37 -0.61
CA THR A 853 39.81 -26.24 -1.15
C THR A 853 41.30 -26.52 -1.35
N ALA A 854 41.82 -27.66 -0.87
CA ALA A 854 43.19 -28.09 -1.09
C ALA A 854 43.37 -28.96 -2.36
N ASP A 855 42.31 -29.58 -2.86
CA ASP A 855 42.40 -30.60 -3.92
C ASP A 855 42.32 -30.02 -5.33
N THR A 856 41.73 -28.83 -5.51
CA THR A 856 41.92 -27.95 -6.69
C THR A 856 41.58 -26.49 -6.35
N ASN A 857 42.16 -25.53 -7.07
CA ASN A 857 41.98 -24.08 -6.87
C ASN A 857 40.58 -23.52 -7.25
N TYR A 858 39.50 -24.31 -7.11
CA TYR A 858 38.16 -23.92 -7.53
C TYR A 858 37.18 -23.88 -6.35
N ILE A 859 36.67 -22.68 -6.06
CA ILE A 859 35.23 -22.55 -5.81
C ILE A 859 34.61 -22.46 -7.21
N ALA A 860 33.74 -23.41 -7.55
CA ALA A 860 33.35 -23.65 -8.95
C ALA A 860 32.68 -22.42 -9.60
N PRO A 861 32.99 -22.10 -10.88
CA PRO A 861 32.44 -20.93 -11.54
C PRO A 861 30.91 -21.02 -11.67
N SER A 862 30.25 -19.98 -11.17
CA SER A 862 28.81 -19.81 -11.25
C SER A 862 28.44 -19.19 -12.60
N ARG A 863 27.55 -19.87 -13.34
CA ARG A 863 26.99 -19.35 -14.58
C ARG A 863 25.99 -18.24 -14.26
N ILE A 864 26.11 -17.10 -14.91
CA ILE A 864 25.14 -16.00 -14.86
C ILE A 864 24.59 -15.81 -16.27
N ALA A 865 23.29 -15.50 -16.37
CA ALA A 865 22.70 -15.07 -17.64
C ALA A 865 23.20 -13.64 -17.93
N GLY A 866 23.92 -13.47 -19.05
CA GLY A 866 24.42 -12.16 -19.46
C GLY A 866 23.30 -11.17 -19.79
N SER A 867 23.67 -9.89 -19.93
CA SER A 867 22.75 -8.77 -20.19
C SER A 867 22.05 -8.81 -21.56
N GLN A 868 22.22 -9.88 -22.34
CA GLN A 868 21.48 -10.17 -23.57
C GLN A 868 21.08 -11.65 -23.61
N LEU A 869 19.85 -11.91 -24.06
CA LEU A 869 19.32 -13.27 -24.32
C LEU A 869 20.30 -14.06 -25.20
N GLY A 870 20.79 -15.19 -24.68
CA GLY A 870 21.70 -16.09 -25.39
C GLY A 870 23.15 -16.12 -24.88
N SER A 871 23.54 -15.24 -23.93
CA SER A 871 24.86 -15.31 -23.28
C SER A 871 24.97 -16.48 -22.28
N SER A 872 26.21 -16.84 -21.95
CA SER A 872 26.58 -17.60 -20.76
C SER A 872 27.86 -17.02 -20.18
N ASP A 873 27.72 -16.24 -19.11
CA ASP A 873 28.83 -15.61 -18.41
C ASP A 873 29.17 -16.40 -17.14
N TRP A 874 30.44 -16.37 -16.72
CA TRP A 874 30.96 -17.19 -15.63
C TRP A 874 31.74 -16.34 -14.64
N PHE A 875 31.42 -16.47 -13.35
CA PHE A 875 32.07 -15.74 -12.27
C PHE A 875 32.52 -16.68 -11.15
N TRP A 876 33.68 -16.42 -10.54
CA TRP A 876 34.26 -17.22 -9.45
C TRP A 876 35.13 -16.38 -8.52
N GLU A 877 35.51 -16.94 -7.37
CA GLU A 877 36.53 -16.40 -6.47
C GLU A 877 37.68 -17.42 -6.32
N GLU A 878 38.90 -16.93 -6.12
CA GLU A 878 40.11 -17.76 -5.97
C GLU A 878 40.28 -18.23 -4.51
N ALA A 879 40.64 -19.49 -4.29
CA ALA A 879 40.77 -20.06 -2.96
C ALA A 879 41.71 -19.21 -2.06
N GLY A 880 41.18 -18.74 -0.92
CA GLY A 880 41.92 -17.93 0.05
C GLY A 880 42.12 -16.46 -0.31
N LYS A 881 41.52 -15.93 -1.39
CA LYS A 881 41.58 -14.50 -1.74
C LYS A 881 40.18 -13.91 -1.92
N ARG A 882 40.00 -12.66 -1.47
CA ARG A 882 38.79 -11.84 -1.70
C ARG A 882 38.84 -11.13 -3.05
N LYS A 883 38.84 -11.87 -4.16
CA LYS A 883 38.81 -11.34 -5.53
C LYS A 883 37.89 -12.16 -6.43
N LEU A 884 36.87 -11.50 -6.96
CA LEU A 884 35.97 -12.01 -8.00
C LEU A 884 36.62 -11.94 -9.39
N TRP A 885 36.37 -12.96 -10.22
CA TRP A 885 36.86 -13.11 -11.59
C TRP A 885 35.69 -13.28 -12.58
N PHE A 886 35.94 -13.10 -13.87
CA PHE A 886 34.93 -13.13 -14.94
C PHE A 886 35.44 -13.82 -16.22
N LYS A 887 34.53 -14.48 -16.96
CA LYS A 887 34.72 -14.92 -18.35
C LYS A 887 33.36 -15.06 -19.07
N SER A 888 33.23 -14.53 -20.28
CA SER A 888 32.08 -14.78 -21.15
C SER A 888 32.30 -15.98 -22.08
N GLY A 889 31.21 -16.70 -22.42
CA GLY A 889 31.23 -17.81 -23.37
C GLY A 889 31.46 -19.17 -22.71
N ALA A 890 32.58 -19.83 -23.02
CA ALA A 890 32.86 -21.21 -22.57
C ALA A 890 33.38 -21.28 -21.12
N LEU A 891 33.14 -22.42 -20.47
CA LEU A 891 33.56 -22.72 -19.10
C LEU A 891 35.07 -22.38 -18.88
N PRO A 892 35.45 -21.75 -17.76
CA PRO A 892 36.84 -21.46 -17.41
C PRO A 892 37.74 -22.71 -17.32
N THR A 893 38.40 -23.04 -18.44
CA THR A 893 39.46 -24.05 -18.55
C THR A 893 40.84 -23.55 -18.12
N SER A 894 40.98 -22.24 -17.89
CA SER A 894 42.23 -21.55 -17.57
C SER A 894 41.94 -20.22 -16.85
N GLN A 895 42.96 -19.65 -16.20
CA GLN A 895 42.87 -18.34 -15.53
C GLN A 895 42.94 -17.14 -16.50
N ASP A 896 42.88 -17.36 -17.82
CA ASP A 896 42.92 -16.32 -18.87
C ASP A 896 41.61 -15.50 -18.98
N GLY A 897 40.90 -15.32 -17.86
CA GLY A 897 39.67 -14.52 -17.76
C GLY A 897 39.99 -13.06 -17.44
N GLY A 898 39.39 -12.14 -18.18
CA GLY A 898 39.52 -10.70 -17.91
C GLY A 898 38.95 -10.35 -16.54
N SER A 899 39.75 -9.69 -15.70
CA SER A 899 39.32 -9.27 -14.37
C SER A 899 38.38 -8.07 -14.44
N TYR A 900 37.11 -8.30 -14.13
CA TYR A 900 36.12 -7.25 -13.90
C TYR A 900 35.60 -7.41 -12.46
N ALA A 901 35.81 -6.38 -11.64
CA ALA A 901 35.19 -6.34 -10.31
C ALA A 901 33.75 -5.81 -10.44
N ILE A 902 32.96 -6.03 -9.41
CA ILE A 902 31.60 -5.49 -9.26
C ILE A 902 31.62 -3.97 -9.49
N ALA A 903 30.52 -3.40 -10.02
CA ALA A 903 30.32 -1.96 -10.15
C ALA A 903 30.52 -1.28 -8.78
N GLY A 904 31.73 -0.78 -8.58
CA GLY A 904 32.30 -0.59 -7.26
C GLY A 904 33.60 0.16 -7.39
N SER A 905 33.92 0.91 -6.35
CA SER A 905 34.97 1.92 -6.39
C SER A 905 36.35 1.24 -6.36
N PHE A 906 37.03 1.18 -7.52
CA PHE A 906 38.38 0.66 -7.67
C PHE A 906 39.40 1.66 -7.12
N GLU A 907 40.48 1.20 -6.49
CA GLU A 907 41.60 2.07 -6.07
C GLU A 907 42.81 1.89 -7.00
N ALA A 908 43.47 3.00 -7.34
CA ALA A 908 44.80 3.03 -7.93
C ALA A 908 45.72 3.87 -7.05
N SER A 909 46.98 3.47 -6.90
CA SER A 909 47.91 4.17 -6.03
C SER A 909 49.36 4.11 -6.50
N ALA A 910 50.14 5.11 -6.13
CA ALA A 910 51.59 5.16 -6.33
C ALA A 910 52.25 5.98 -5.21
N THR A 911 53.50 5.69 -4.91
CA THR A 911 54.34 6.62 -4.13
C THR A 911 54.66 7.83 -5.00
N TYR A 912 54.56 9.03 -4.42
CA TYR A 912 54.85 10.29 -5.10
C TYR A 912 55.42 11.30 -4.11
N ASP A 913 56.51 11.97 -4.52
CA ASP A 913 57.12 13.10 -3.83
C ASP A 913 56.75 14.39 -4.59
N PRO A 914 55.79 15.20 -4.09
CA PRO A 914 55.33 16.38 -4.79
C PRO A 914 56.40 17.47 -4.81
N PRO A 915 56.65 18.15 -5.94
CA PRO A 915 57.56 19.29 -5.97
C PRO A 915 57.02 20.45 -5.12
N LEU A 916 57.92 21.33 -4.67
CA LEU A 916 57.59 22.52 -3.89
C LEU A 916 56.49 23.37 -4.58
N LEU A 917 55.32 23.47 -3.95
CA LEU A 917 54.14 24.15 -4.50
C LEU A 917 54.07 25.60 -4.01
N ALA A 918 54.36 26.56 -4.88
CA ALA A 918 54.06 27.98 -4.62
C ALA A 918 52.55 28.22 -4.44
N ALA A 919 52.18 29.35 -3.82
CA ALA A 919 50.77 29.73 -3.65
C ALA A 919 50.05 29.81 -5.01
N GLY A 920 48.92 29.12 -5.14
CA GLY A 920 48.15 28.99 -6.38
C GLY A 920 48.73 28.03 -7.43
N ALA A 921 49.88 27.39 -7.17
CA ALA A 921 50.48 26.44 -8.11
C ALA A 921 49.88 25.03 -7.97
N SER A 922 49.89 24.29 -9.09
CA SER A 922 49.51 22.88 -9.13
C SER A 922 50.65 22.02 -9.68
N ALA A 923 50.84 20.84 -9.09
CA ALA A 923 51.65 19.76 -9.67
C ALA A 923 50.74 18.61 -10.11
N THR A 924 51.18 17.84 -11.11
CA THR A 924 50.47 16.66 -11.59
C THR A 924 51.39 15.45 -11.67
N THR A 925 50.79 14.27 -11.49
CA THR A 925 51.42 12.98 -11.71
C THR A 925 50.38 11.98 -12.20
N THR A 926 50.80 10.81 -12.67
CA THR A 926 49.88 9.81 -13.24
C THR A 926 49.95 8.48 -12.52
N LEU A 927 48.79 7.95 -12.16
CA LEU A 927 48.62 6.64 -11.54
C LEU A 927 48.22 5.63 -12.62
N SER A 928 48.93 4.51 -12.67
CA SER A 928 48.55 3.34 -13.48
C SER A 928 47.28 2.72 -12.88
N ALA A 929 46.17 2.81 -13.62
CA ALA A 929 44.84 2.44 -13.16
C ALA A 929 44.09 1.82 -14.33
N ALA A 930 43.49 0.64 -14.23
CA ALA A 930 42.84 -0.01 -15.38
C ALA A 930 41.47 0.60 -15.74
N CYS A 931 41.44 1.90 -16.02
CA CYS A 931 40.30 2.71 -16.44
C CYS A 931 40.34 3.03 -17.95
N ALA A 932 39.18 3.32 -18.53
CA ALA A 932 39.01 3.81 -19.89
C ALA A 932 38.59 5.29 -19.92
N LEU A 933 38.86 5.99 -21.03
CA LEU A 933 38.49 7.40 -21.17
C LEU A 933 36.97 7.58 -21.04
N GLY A 934 36.52 8.33 -20.02
CA GLY A 934 35.10 8.50 -19.68
C GLY A 934 34.68 7.81 -18.38
N ASP A 935 35.50 6.93 -17.82
CA ASP A 935 35.36 6.46 -16.43
C ASP A 935 35.53 7.62 -15.43
N TYR A 936 34.97 7.47 -14.23
CA TYR A 936 34.82 8.54 -13.25
C TYR A 936 35.79 8.37 -12.08
N VAL A 937 36.46 9.44 -11.65
CA VAL A 937 37.21 9.46 -10.38
C VAL A 937 36.30 10.03 -9.29
N VAL A 938 36.06 9.24 -8.25
CA VAL A 938 35.13 9.54 -7.15
C VAL A 938 35.82 10.30 -6.03
N ALA A 939 37.09 9.97 -5.75
CA ALA A 939 37.90 10.65 -4.75
C ALA A 939 39.40 10.51 -5.06
N ALA A 940 40.21 11.44 -4.55
CA ALA A 940 41.66 11.30 -4.51
C ALA A 940 42.18 11.68 -3.11
N SER A 941 43.25 11.04 -2.65
CA SER A 941 43.82 11.26 -1.32
C SER A 941 45.34 11.06 -1.33
N PHE A 942 46.01 11.59 -0.32
CA PHE A 942 47.47 11.52 -0.14
C PHE A 942 47.76 11.13 1.30
N SER A 943 48.75 10.27 1.53
CA SER A 943 48.96 9.67 2.86
C SER A 943 49.70 10.55 3.88
N ALA A 944 50.29 11.66 3.44
CA ALA A 944 50.88 12.67 4.32
C ALA A 944 49.87 13.81 4.57
N ASP A 945 50.08 14.59 5.64
CA ASP A 945 49.29 15.80 5.90
C ASP A 945 49.37 16.74 4.69
N GLN A 946 48.21 17.10 4.14
CA GLN A 946 48.10 17.88 2.92
C GLN A 946 48.33 19.38 3.17
N ALA A 947 48.37 19.84 4.42
CA ALA A 947 48.70 21.23 4.80
C ALA A 947 47.87 22.34 4.09
N GLY A 948 46.68 22.01 3.55
CA GLY A 948 45.83 22.91 2.77
C GLY A 948 45.95 22.78 1.24
N VAL A 949 46.75 21.84 0.73
CA VAL A 949 46.79 21.44 -0.69
C VAL A 949 45.57 20.57 -1.00
N VAL A 950 44.84 20.91 -2.07
CA VAL A 950 43.70 20.14 -2.56
C VAL A 950 44.17 19.07 -3.54
N VAL A 951 43.78 17.82 -3.32
CA VAL A 951 44.10 16.68 -4.20
C VAL A 951 42.87 16.29 -5.01
N GLN A 952 43.03 16.22 -6.33
CA GLN A 952 41.99 15.83 -7.29
C GLN A 952 42.54 14.77 -8.25
N GLY A 953 41.65 14.05 -8.95
CA GLY A 953 42.06 13.11 -10.00
C GLY A 953 41.02 13.01 -11.10
N TYR A 954 41.46 12.67 -12.31
CA TYR A 954 40.60 12.39 -13.46
C TYR A 954 41.25 11.37 -14.39
N VAL A 955 40.44 10.62 -15.14
CA VAL A 955 40.95 9.66 -16.14
C VAL A 955 41.44 10.44 -17.36
N SER A 956 42.75 10.42 -17.60
CA SER A 956 43.42 11.24 -18.61
C SER A 956 43.77 10.46 -19.88
N ALA A 957 43.96 9.15 -19.77
CA ALA A 957 44.11 8.23 -20.89
C ALA A 957 43.62 6.82 -20.53
N ALA A 958 43.57 5.92 -21.51
CA ALA A 958 43.36 4.51 -21.22
C ALA A 958 44.50 3.98 -20.33
N ASN A 959 44.12 3.26 -19.27
CA ASN A 959 44.97 2.78 -18.19
C ASN A 959 45.65 3.86 -17.30
N GLN A 960 45.19 5.12 -17.33
CA GLN A 960 45.86 6.23 -16.66
C GLN A 960 44.90 7.25 -15.99
N ILE A 961 45.11 7.48 -14.70
CA ILE A 961 44.51 8.61 -13.95
C ILE A 961 45.57 9.68 -13.76
N THR A 962 45.29 10.92 -14.15
CA THR A 962 46.09 12.07 -13.72
C THR A 962 45.57 12.56 -12.39
N ALA A 963 46.45 12.62 -11.40
CA ALA A 963 46.20 13.28 -10.13
C ALA A 963 46.81 14.69 -10.15
N VAL A 964 46.09 15.64 -9.54
CA VAL A 964 46.44 17.06 -9.48
C VAL A 964 46.48 17.48 -8.02
N LEU A 965 47.60 18.06 -7.58
CA LEU A 965 47.79 18.61 -6.24
C LEU A 965 47.90 20.13 -6.38
N THR A 966 46.91 20.87 -5.89
CA THR A 966 46.80 22.33 -6.03
C THR A 966 46.95 23.01 -4.68
N ASN A 967 47.95 23.88 -4.54
CA ASN A 967 48.11 24.69 -3.34
C ASN A 967 47.16 25.90 -3.40
N SER A 968 46.00 25.79 -2.75
CA SER A 968 45.02 26.86 -2.64
C SER A 968 45.27 27.83 -1.47
N THR A 969 46.42 27.72 -0.79
CA THR A 969 46.80 28.61 0.31
C THR A 969 47.60 29.83 -0.19
N SER A 970 47.84 30.80 0.71
CA SER A 970 48.63 32.00 0.43
C SER A 970 50.15 31.82 0.60
N GLY A 971 50.61 30.65 1.05
CA GLY A 971 52.03 30.35 1.29
C GLY A 971 52.56 29.22 0.42
N THR A 972 53.88 29.12 0.26
CA THR A 972 54.52 27.98 -0.42
C THR A 972 54.50 26.75 0.49
N ILE A 973 54.04 25.60 -0.04
CA ILE A 973 53.94 24.33 0.69
C ILE A 973 54.93 23.32 0.12
N ASN A 974 55.64 22.62 1.00
CA ASN A 974 56.43 21.44 0.66
C ASN A 974 55.76 20.22 1.31
N LEU A 975 55.23 19.31 0.51
CA LEU A 975 54.70 18.03 1.01
C LEU A 975 55.84 17.02 1.06
N ALA A 976 55.82 16.11 2.02
CA ALA A 976 56.73 14.97 2.05
C ALA A 976 56.23 13.87 1.11
N GLU A 977 57.15 13.00 0.64
CA GLU A 977 56.81 11.79 -0.10
C GLU A 977 55.72 10.98 0.61
N GLY A 978 54.71 10.56 -0.16
CA GLY A 978 53.56 9.83 0.34
C GLY A 978 52.91 8.96 -0.72
N THR A 979 51.97 8.11 -0.29
CA THR A 979 51.14 7.33 -1.21
C THR A 979 49.98 8.20 -1.68
N LEU A 980 49.97 8.50 -2.98
CA LEU A 980 48.86 9.11 -3.69
C LEU A 980 47.89 8.02 -4.14
N ARG A 981 46.61 8.20 -3.85
CA ARG A 981 45.54 7.22 -4.13
C ARG A 981 44.40 7.90 -4.88
N ALA A 982 43.86 7.24 -5.89
CA ALA A 982 42.65 7.65 -6.59
C ALA A 982 41.63 6.52 -6.58
N LEU A 983 40.42 6.84 -6.14
CA LEU A 983 39.27 5.96 -6.13
C LEU A 983 38.42 6.26 -7.38
N TYR A 984 38.21 5.28 -8.25
CA TYR A 984 37.54 5.44 -9.55
C TYR A 984 36.50 4.36 -9.82
N GLN A 985 35.48 4.70 -10.60
CA GLN A 985 34.42 3.81 -11.04
C GLN A 985 34.45 3.70 -12.56
N ARG A 986 34.38 2.46 -13.04
CA ARG A 986 34.29 2.13 -14.47
C ARG A 986 32.83 2.19 -14.90
N ARG A 987 32.59 2.58 -16.16
CA ARG A 987 31.25 2.51 -16.78
C ARG A 987 30.81 1.08 -17.07
#